data_AF-A0A3N2NA03-F1
#
_entry.id   AF-A0A3N2NA03-F1
#
_cell.length_a   1.000
_cell.length_b   1.000
_cell.length_c   1.000
_cell.angle_alpha   90.00
_cell.angle_beta   90.00
_cell.angle_gamma   90.00
#
_symmetry.space_group_name_H-M   'P 1'
#
loop_
_entity.id
_entity.type
_entity.pdbx_description
1 polymer ?
#
loop_
_entity_poly.entity_id
_entity_poly.type
_entity_poly.pdbx_seq_one_letter_code
_entity_poly.pdbx_strand_id
1 'polypeptide(L)'
;MLRHTLIAAAILSGSIITQAAVPSGSAADFRNRSSDPVAARYLAMPAMSDAERDAMQFLYAYMPLPDITDYSTNFYLDNVLTAFKARKEMPWGAKVPDREFYHFVLPVRVNNENLDNSRMEFYDQLKDRVKGLSMADAVLEVNHWCHEKVTYQPSDGRTSSPLATVRSAIGRCGEESTFTVAALRSIGIPARQVYTPRWAHTDDNHAWVEVWVDGNWHFLGACEPEPILDLGWFNAPASRGMMMNTKAFGRYDGPEEQLGNSACYTEINVTDNYAPTAMAQVTVTDTDGRPVSNATVRFCLYNYAEFYPIGNKITDTHGHASLRTGLGDILVWATDGQRFGFAKYSVGKDSPMTIVLDKTDGYNGTLELDIVPPAQSASLPTPSKEAVAENDRRKALEDSIRKSYTDTFCSPYRARELAASLGLDPDKVAKVLVDSRGNHETIIEFLKSTPEADRQRALSLLLTIWEKDRRDISPEVLRDHLATPIVDTPLYTEYILNPRVSNEMLTPYKSPLRARHSGDFRRACQADPKLWVKWCRENILIDRQWNPQSLCMSPLSVDECRTTDPHSRDIFFVAGARSLGIPARIDPVTGKTQYADAKGRFIDVDFGESLTASPSQPKGSLQIDFTPAGRIHDPVYYSHFSISKIKNGLPQLLEYPEEATLGKINSDNKPLEAGQYLMVSGQRMANGNVLARMEIFSIDPGKVNTPRLVIRQDLSGAQVIGNFNSENLYYDLDGKTSKSLLSTTGRGYYILGLIAPGNEPTVHALNDISLSAGELEKWGGKIMLLFENPEAAARFDGSRFTSLPSTVTFGCDIDNKILEEISSNMELTDRTLPVFIIADTFNRIIHISQGYTIGLGEQLINILHKTN
;
A
#
# COMPACT_ATOMS: atom_id res chain seq x y z
N MET A 1 18.36 -77.87 -37.54
CA MET A 1 17.26 -77.91 -36.55
C MET A 1 17.64 -76.97 -35.41
N LEU A 2 17.00 -75.78 -35.34
CA LEU A 2 16.16 -75.27 -34.20
C LEU A 2 16.89 -75.19 -32.84
N ARG A 3 16.90 -74.14 -32.00
CA ARG A 3 16.17 -72.86 -31.82
C ARG A 3 16.99 -72.00 -30.82
N HIS A 4 17.33 -70.75 -31.12
CA HIS A 4 16.96 -69.51 -30.38
C HIS A 4 16.30 -69.66 -28.99
N THR A 5 16.80 -68.94 -27.97
CA THR A 5 15.99 -67.99 -27.17
C THR A 5 16.87 -66.94 -26.44
N LEU A 6 16.47 -65.67 -26.58
CA LEU A 6 17.00 -64.47 -25.92
C LEU A 6 16.74 -64.46 -24.40
N ILE A 7 17.62 -63.80 -23.64
CA ILE A 7 17.31 -63.27 -22.30
C ILE A 7 17.28 -61.73 -22.41
N ALA A 8 16.10 -61.17 -22.16
CA ALA A 8 15.84 -59.74 -22.19
C ALA A 8 16.37 -59.06 -20.91
N ALA A 9 17.10 -57.95 -21.10
CA ALA A 9 17.48 -57.04 -20.03
C ALA A 9 16.33 -56.05 -19.78
N ALA A 10 15.79 -56.04 -18.57
CA ALA A 10 14.90 -54.99 -18.09
C ALA A 10 15.75 -53.89 -17.45
N ILE A 11 15.87 -52.74 -18.11
CA ILE A 11 16.42 -51.51 -17.54
C ILE A 11 15.31 -50.90 -16.68
N LEU A 12 15.43 -51.05 -15.36
CA LEU A 12 14.69 -50.26 -14.38
C LEU A 12 15.32 -48.87 -14.32
N SER A 13 14.79 -47.93 -15.10
CA SER A 13 15.01 -46.50 -14.87
C SER A 13 14.15 -46.07 -13.66
N GLY A 14 14.62 -46.40 -12.47
CA GLY A 14 14.13 -45.78 -11.24
C GLY A 14 14.73 -44.38 -11.15
N SER A 15 13.95 -43.35 -11.45
CA SER A 15 14.29 -41.98 -11.09
C SER A 15 14.35 -41.90 -9.57
N ILE A 16 15.56 -41.92 -9.02
CA ILE A 16 15.81 -41.58 -7.61
C ILE A 16 15.43 -40.11 -7.47
N ILE A 17 14.27 -39.84 -6.88
CA ILE A 17 13.93 -38.53 -6.37
C ILE A 17 14.88 -38.29 -5.20
N THR A 18 15.93 -37.51 -5.42
CA THR A 18 16.76 -37.00 -4.33
C THR A 18 15.87 -36.15 -3.43
N GLN A 19 15.82 -36.49 -2.15
CA GLN A 19 15.07 -35.77 -1.13
C GLN A 19 15.52 -34.29 -1.15
N ALA A 20 14.60 -33.37 -1.40
CA ALA A 20 14.86 -31.93 -1.46
C ALA A 20 15.52 -31.44 -0.17
N ALA A 21 16.54 -30.61 -0.26
CA ALA A 21 17.22 -30.07 0.90
C ALA A 21 16.40 -28.91 1.47
N VAL A 22 15.66 -29.18 2.56
CA VAL A 22 14.96 -28.15 3.32
C VAL A 22 15.97 -27.09 3.80
N PRO A 23 15.64 -25.78 3.78
CA PRO A 23 16.51 -24.74 4.31
C PRO A 23 17.03 -25.08 5.70
N SER A 24 18.34 -24.96 5.88
CA SER A 24 19.02 -25.38 7.11
C SER A 24 18.46 -24.64 8.33
N GLY A 25 18.30 -25.35 9.45
CA GLY A 25 17.77 -24.77 10.70
C GLY A 25 16.24 -24.70 10.80
N SER A 26 15.49 -24.79 9.70
CA SER A 26 14.01 -24.70 9.72
C SER A 26 13.33 -25.75 10.63
N ALA A 27 13.82 -26.99 10.65
CA ALA A 27 13.32 -28.02 11.56
C ALA A 27 13.62 -27.70 13.04
N ALA A 28 14.72 -27.01 13.33
CA ALA A 28 15.04 -26.54 14.68
C ALA A 28 14.12 -25.38 15.09
N ASP A 29 13.91 -24.42 14.18
CA ASP A 29 13.01 -23.30 14.39
C ASP A 29 11.55 -23.77 14.59
N PHE A 30 11.10 -24.76 13.81
CA PHE A 30 9.81 -25.42 14.01
C PHE A 30 9.70 -26.09 15.39
N ARG A 31 10.72 -26.86 15.81
CA ARG A 31 10.73 -27.49 17.15
C ARG A 31 10.69 -26.45 18.27
N ASN A 32 11.46 -25.37 18.13
CA ASN A 32 11.46 -24.27 19.08
C ASN A 32 10.08 -23.63 19.18
N ARG A 33 9.45 -23.32 18.03
CA ARG A 33 8.09 -22.77 18.00
C ARG A 33 7.05 -23.74 18.57
N SER A 34 7.16 -25.03 18.26
CA SER A 34 6.24 -26.07 18.74
C SER A 34 6.39 -26.38 20.24
N SER A 35 7.45 -25.90 20.89
CA SER A 35 7.60 -25.99 22.34
C SER A 35 6.72 -24.99 23.08
N ASP A 36 6.24 -23.95 22.40
CA ASP A 36 5.26 -23.02 22.96
C ASP A 36 3.88 -23.71 23.06
N PRO A 37 3.25 -23.78 24.25
CA PRO A 37 1.99 -24.49 24.44
C PRO A 37 0.80 -23.90 23.69
N VAL A 38 0.81 -22.60 23.38
CA VAL A 38 -0.25 -21.95 22.60
C VAL A 38 -0.08 -22.33 21.13
N ALA A 39 1.13 -22.17 20.60
CA ALA A 39 1.43 -22.54 19.22
C ALA A 39 1.18 -24.03 18.96
N ALA A 40 1.64 -24.92 19.86
CA ALA A 40 1.51 -26.37 19.70
C ALA A 40 0.07 -26.86 19.41
N ARG A 41 -0.96 -26.14 19.89
CA ARG A 41 -2.37 -26.47 19.64
C ARG A 41 -2.77 -26.34 18.18
N TYR A 42 -2.14 -25.43 17.46
CA TYR A 42 -2.47 -25.10 16.07
C TYR A 42 -1.47 -25.72 15.06
N LEU A 43 -0.36 -26.27 15.55
CA LEU A 43 0.70 -26.89 14.73
C LEU A 43 0.51 -28.39 14.51
N ALA A 44 -0.64 -28.96 14.92
CA ALA A 44 -0.94 -30.37 14.72
C ALA A 44 -1.07 -30.69 13.22
N MET A 45 -0.30 -31.68 12.75
CA MET A 45 -0.27 -32.10 11.35
C MET A 45 -0.97 -33.46 11.16
N PRO A 46 -1.80 -33.63 10.11
CA PRO A 46 -2.33 -34.94 9.75
C PRO A 46 -1.23 -35.89 9.26
N ALA A 47 -1.60 -37.15 8.96
CA ALA A 47 -0.70 -38.07 8.27
C ALA A 47 -0.41 -37.55 6.85
N MET A 48 0.87 -37.50 6.49
CA MET A 48 1.39 -36.94 5.24
C MET A 48 2.77 -37.53 4.93
N SER A 49 3.24 -37.38 3.69
CA SER A 49 4.59 -37.79 3.29
C SER A 49 5.68 -36.98 4.00
N ASP A 50 6.93 -37.46 4.01
CA ASP A 50 8.03 -36.73 4.66
C ASP A 50 8.29 -35.37 3.99
N ALA A 51 8.18 -35.29 2.66
CA ALA A 51 8.32 -34.03 1.92
C ALA A 51 7.19 -33.04 2.24
N GLU A 52 5.95 -33.51 2.35
CA GLU A 52 4.81 -32.69 2.79
C GLU A 52 5.02 -32.19 4.21
N ARG A 53 5.51 -33.06 5.10
CA ARG A 53 5.82 -32.71 6.49
C ARG A 53 6.89 -31.64 6.57
N ASP A 54 7.97 -31.76 5.81
CA ASP A 54 9.07 -30.80 5.80
C ASP A 54 8.60 -29.42 5.30
N ALA A 55 7.79 -29.38 4.25
CA ALA A 55 7.18 -28.14 3.75
C ALA A 55 6.22 -27.50 4.76
N MET A 56 5.37 -28.31 5.40
CA MET A 56 4.48 -27.84 6.46
C MET A 56 5.25 -27.31 7.68
N GLN A 57 6.34 -27.99 8.08
CA GLN A 57 7.22 -27.53 9.16
C GLN A 57 7.89 -26.20 8.82
N PHE A 58 8.38 -26.03 7.59
CA PHE A 58 8.93 -24.76 7.13
C PHE A 58 7.90 -23.64 7.22
N LEU A 59 6.70 -23.86 6.67
CA LEU A 59 5.61 -22.87 6.72
C LEU A 59 5.28 -22.49 8.17
N TYR A 60 5.04 -23.48 9.03
CA TYR A 60 4.72 -23.23 10.43
C TYR A 60 5.87 -22.68 11.26
N ALA A 61 7.13 -22.91 10.91
CA ALA A 61 8.25 -22.26 11.59
C ALA A 61 8.18 -20.74 11.45
N TYR A 62 7.63 -20.23 10.35
CA TYR A 62 7.81 -18.83 9.93
C TYR A 62 6.51 -18.07 9.65
N MET A 63 5.35 -18.72 9.68
CA MET A 63 4.06 -18.03 9.54
C MET A 63 3.82 -17.02 10.66
N PRO A 64 3.22 -15.86 10.39
CA PRO A 64 2.75 -14.98 11.46
C PRO A 64 1.62 -15.64 12.25
N LEU A 65 1.40 -15.22 13.49
CA LEU A 65 0.43 -15.81 14.40
C LEU A 65 -1.01 -15.83 13.82
N PRO A 66 -1.52 -14.76 13.18
CA PRO A 66 -2.85 -14.80 12.55
C PRO A 66 -3.01 -15.88 11.49
N ASP A 67 -1.96 -16.15 10.70
CA ASP A 67 -2.01 -17.20 9.68
C ASP A 67 -2.21 -18.57 10.34
N ILE A 68 -1.52 -18.85 11.44
CA ILE A 68 -1.64 -20.14 12.14
C ILE A 68 -3.03 -20.34 12.76
N THR A 69 -3.67 -19.28 13.24
CA THR A 69 -4.94 -19.39 13.98
C THR A 69 -6.18 -19.22 13.12
N ASP A 70 -6.11 -18.42 12.06
CA ASP A 70 -7.29 -18.02 11.27
C ASP A 70 -7.57 -19.01 10.13
N TYR A 71 -6.62 -19.91 9.85
CA TYR A 71 -6.71 -20.90 8.78
C TYR A 71 -6.48 -22.32 9.29
N SER A 72 -7.18 -23.29 8.66
CA SER A 72 -7.06 -24.69 9.04
C SER A 72 -5.74 -25.32 8.54
N THR A 73 -5.28 -26.38 9.20
CA THR A 73 -4.14 -27.19 8.71
C THR A 73 -4.35 -27.72 7.29
N ASN A 74 -5.58 -28.10 6.95
CA ASN A 74 -5.90 -28.60 5.60
C ASN A 74 -5.73 -27.52 4.53
N PHE A 75 -6.06 -26.26 4.84
CA PHE A 75 -5.83 -25.15 3.92
C PHE A 75 -4.36 -25.03 3.52
N TYR A 76 -3.44 -25.18 4.48
CA TYR A 76 -2.01 -25.16 4.21
C TYR A 76 -1.52 -26.42 3.49
N LEU A 77 -2.04 -27.59 3.86
CA LEU A 77 -1.70 -28.83 3.18
C LEU A 77 -2.11 -28.78 1.69
N ASP A 78 -3.29 -28.27 1.36
CA ASP A 78 -3.75 -28.09 -0.02
C ASP A 78 -2.83 -27.14 -0.81
N ASN A 79 -2.33 -26.09 -0.16
CA ASN A 79 -1.35 -25.17 -0.74
C ASN A 79 0.02 -25.85 -1.00
N VAL A 80 0.48 -26.69 -0.07
CA VAL A 80 1.72 -27.49 -0.21
C VAL A 80 1.58 -28.50 -1.35
N LEU A 81 0.48 -29.25 -1.37
CA LEU A 81 0.20 -30.26 -2.40
C LEU A 81 0.14 -29.62 -3.79
N THR A 82 -0.51 -28.46 -3.91
CA THR A 82 -0.57 -27.73 -5.18
C THR A 82 0.80 -27.19 -5.60
N ALA A 83 1.62 -26.72 -4.66
CA ALA A 83 3.00 -26.30 -4.94
C ALA A 83 3.86 -27.43 -5.50
N PHE A 84 3.77 -28.62 -4.89
CA PHE A 84 4.47 -29.81 -5.35
C PHE A 84 3.93 -30.34 -6.67
N LYS A 85 2.62 -30.25 -6.89
CA LYS A 85 2.00 -30.55 -8.19
C LYS A 85 2.57 -29.66 -9.28
N ALA A 86 2.60 -28.35 -9.06
CA ALA A 86 3.20 -27.41 -10.00
C ALA A 86 4.69 -27.69 -10.23
N ARG A 87 5.46 -27.92 -9.17
CA ARG A 87 6.89 -28.30 -9.27
C ARG A 87 7.12 -29.57 -10.07
N LYS A 88 6.19 -30.52 -10.03
CA LYS A 88 6.27 -31.78 -10.77
C LYS A 88 5.84 -31.64 -12.24
N GLU A 89 4.76 -30.90 -12.49
CA GLU A 89 4.12 -30.84 -13.81
C GLU A 89 4.71 -29.75 -14.72
N MET A 90 5.26 -28.66 -14.16
CA MET A 90 5.77 -27.53 -14.95
C MET A 90 7.22 -27.75 -15.43
N PRO A 91 7.59 -27.32 -16.66
CA PRO A 91 8.92 -27.56 -17.24
C PRO A 91 10.10 -26.99 -16.43
N TRP A 92 9.89 -25.91 -15.68
CA TRP A 92 10.92 -25.28 -14.84
C TRP A 92 11.00 -25.86 -13.42
N GLY A 93 10.08 -26.74 -13.02
CA GLY A 93 10.01 -27.18 -11.62
C GLY A 93 11.27 -27.91 -11.12
N ALA A 94 12.00 -28.57 -12.02
CA ALA A 94 13.31 -29.19 -11.71
C ALA A 94 14.50 -28.21 -11.77
N LYS A 95 14.33 -27.03 -12.39
CA LYS A 95 15.36 -25.99 -12.48
C LYS A 95 15.34 -25.04 -11.28
N VAL A 96 14.18 -24.83 -10.67
CA VAL A 96 14.01 -23.99 -9.47
C VAL A 96 14.73 -24.65 -8.29
N PRO A 97 15.76 -24.00 -7.72
CA PRO A 97 16.48 -24.54 -6.57
C PRO A 97 15.60 -24.53 -5.31
N ASP A 98 15.97 -25.37 -4.33
CA ASP A 98 15.16 -25.52 -3.11
C ASP A 98 15.03 -24.21 -2.32
N ARG A 99 16.09 -23.39 -2.24
CA ARG A 99 16.03 -22.09 -1.56
C ARG A 99 14.93 -21.21 -2.18
N GLU A 100 14.94 -21.01 -3.49
CA GLU A 100 13.96 -20.19 -4.18
C GLU A 100 12.55 -20.78 -4.06
N PHE A 101 12.43 -22.11 -4.14
CA PHE A 101 11.15 -22.78 -3.93
C PHE A 101 10.58 -22.52 -2.53
N TYR A 102 11.36 -22.76 -1.47
CA TYR A 102 10.89 -22.63 -0.08
C TYR A 102 10.62 -21.18 0.31
N HIS A 103 11.39 -20.21 -0.20
CA HIS A 103 11.24 -18.80 0.19
C HIS A 103 10.31 -17.98 -0.73
N PHE A 104 10.12 -18.39 -1.98
CA PHE A 104 9.41 -17.56 -2.98
C PHE A 104 8.39 -18.32 -3.84
N VAL A 105 8.14 -19.61 -3.60
CA VAL A 105 7.01 -20.37 -4.16
C VAL A 105 6.09 -20.88 -3.05
N LEU A 106 6.66 -21.60 -2.09
CA LEU A 106 5.93 -22.26 -1.03
C LEU A 106 5.08 -21.31 -0.16
N PRO A 107 5.57 -20.12 0.26
CA PRO A 107 4.81 -19.22 1.12
C PRO A 107 3.52 -18.76 0.44
N VAL A 108 2.41 -18.86 1.19
CA VAL A 108 1.07 -18.46 0.72
C VAL A 108 0.92 -16.94 0.77
N ARG A 109 1.38 -16.32 1.85
CA ARG A 109 1.34 -14.87 2.05
C ARG A 109 2.31 -14.12 1.13
N VAL A 110 1.90 -12.94 0.70
CA VAL A 110 2.72 -11.99 -0.06
C VAL A 110 2.85 -10.66 0.70
N ASN A 111 1.74 -10.06 1.12
CA ASN A 111 1.64 -8.75 1.77
C ASN A 111 0.77 -8.85 3.04
N ASN A 112 -0.07 -7.86 3.31
CA ASN A 112 -1.04 -7.79 4.40
C ASN A 112 -2.44 -8.29 4.01
N GLU A 113 -2.60 -9.01 2.89
CA GLU A 113 -3.87 -9.57 2.45
C GLU A 113 -4.41 -10.66 3.38
N ASN A 114 -5.70 -10.94 3.29
CA ASN A 114 -6.24 -12.21 3.78
C ASN A 114 -5.89 -13.32 2.80
N LEU A 115 -5.53 -14.49 3.31
CA LEU A 115 -5.26 -15.66 2.48
C LEU A 115 -6.57 -16.28 1.97
N ASP A 116 -6.53 -16.84 0.77
CA ASP A 116 -7.63 -17.53 0.12
C ASP A 116 -7.13 -18.73 -0.70
N ASN A 117 -8.05 -19.41 -1.40
CA ASN A 117 -7.75 -20.61 -2.19
C ASN A 117 -7.15 -20.31 -3.58
N SER A 118 -6.63 -19.10 -3.80
CA SER A 118 -6.12 -18.65 -5.10
C SER A 118 -5.12 -19.60 -5.75
N ARG A 119 -4.21 -20.20 -4.99
CA ARG A 119 -3.20 -21.14 -5.54
C ARG A 119 -3.83 -22.28 -6.35
N MET A 120 -4.89 -22.90 -5.83
CA MET A 120 -5.58 -24.01 -6.48
C MET A 120 -6.31 -23.52 -7.73
N GLU A 121 -7.10 -22.46 -7.58
CA GLU A 121 -7.89 -21.86 -8.68
C GLU A 121 -7.01 -21.37 -9.84
N PHE A 122 -5.88 -20.73 -9.52
CA PHE A 122 -4.96 -20.18 -10.51
C PHE A 122 -4.14 -21.27 -11.18
N TYR A 123 -3.74 -22.32 -10.44
CA TYR A 123 -3.08 -23.47 -11.05
C TYR A 123 -3.94 -24.08 -12.15
N ASP A 124 -5.22 -24.32 -11.87
CA ASP A 124 -6.11 -24.95 -12.85
C ASP A 124 -6.41 -24.06 -14.05
N GLN A 125 -6.41 -22.74 -13.89
CA GLN A 125 -6.58 -21.79 -14.99
C GLN A 125 -5.30 -21.58 -15.83
N LEU A 126 -4.11 -21.65 -15.21
CA LEU A 126 -2.85 -21.28 -15.85
C LEU A 126 -2.07 -22.45 -16.43
N LYS A 127 -2.16 -23.67 -15.85
CA LYS A 127 -1.32 -24.83 -16.25
C LYS A 127 -1.35 -25.14 -17.75
N ASP A 128 -2.53 -25.02 -18.38
CA ASP A 128 -2.71 -25.30 -19.80
C ASP A 128 -2.31 -24.10 -20.65
N ARG A 129 -2.48 -22.89 -20.13
CA ARG A 129 -2.13 -21.64 -20.79
C ARG A 129 -0.61 -21.48 -20.96
N VAL A 130 0.17 -21.91 -19.97
CA VAL A 130 1.64 -21.85 -20.01
C VAL A 130 2.30 -23.09 -20.59
N LYS A 131 1.50 -24.05 -21.09
CA LYS A 131 2.00 -25.33 -21.55
C LYS A 131 2.90 -25.16 -22.78
N GLY A 132 4.12 -25.68 -22.67
CA GLY A 132 5.10 -25.64 -23.76
C GLY A 132 5.85 -24.32 -23.89
N LEU A 133 5.57 -23.34 -23.04
CA LEU A 133 6.32 -22.08 -22.97
C LEU A 133 7.66 -22.25 -22.24
N SER A 134 8.61 -21.37 -22.55
CA SER A 134 9.79 -21.16 -21.72
C SER A 134 9.38 -20.54 -20.37
N MET A 135 10.27 -20.55 -19.38
CA MET A 135 9.97 -19.92 -18.08
C MET A 135 9.73 -18.41 -18.24
N ALA A 136 10.51 -17.73 -19.07
CA ALA A 136 10.35 -16.30 -19.37
C ALA A 136 9.00 -16.03 -20.07
N ASP A 137 8.66 -16.79 -21.11
CA ASP A 137 7.40 -16.62 -21.83
C ASP A 137 6.19 -16.94 -20.94
N ALA A 138 6.32 -17.91 -20.03
CA ALA A 138 5.28 -18.23 -19.06
C ALA A 138 5.04 -17.07 -18.06
N VAL A 139 6.09 -16.37 -17.62
CA VAL A 139 5.95 -15.16 -16.79
C VAL A 139 5.14 -14.10 -17.53
N LEU A 140 5.53 -13.77 -18.77
CA LEU A 140 4.84 -12.75 -19.57
C LEU A 140 3.39 -13.15 -19.83
N GLU A 141 3.14 -14.43 -20.13
CA GLU A 141 1.81 -14.96 -20.37
C GLU A 141 0.91 -14.90 -19.13
N VAL A 142 1.46 -15.17 -17.94
CA VAL A 142 0.74 -15.02 -16.67
C VAL A 142 0.41 -13.56 -16.41
N ASN A 143 1.29 -12.61 -16.74
CA ASN A 143 1.00 -11.19 -16.55
C ASN A 143 -0.11 -10.71 -17.49
N HIS A 144 -0.14 -11.18 -18.74
CA HIS A 144 -1.27 -10.99 -19.65
C HIS A 144 -2.57 -11.57 -19.08
N TRP A 145 -2.56 -12.79 -18.52
CA TRP A 145 -3.72 -13.34 -17.83
C TRP A 145 -4.14 -12.48 -16.63
N CYS A 146 -3.20 -11.89 -15.89
CA CYS A 146 -3.52 -10.98 -14.79
C CYS A 146 -4.23 -9.72 -15.30
N HIS A 147 -3.74 -9.13 -16.39
CA HIS A 147 -4.36 -7.97 -17.04
C HIS A 147 -5.77 -8.26 -17.54
N GLU A 148 -6.08 -9.46 -18.03
CA GLU A 148 -7.47 -9.86 -18.37
C GLU A 148 -8.44 -9.76 -17.18
N LYS A 149 -7.94 -9.79 -15.94
CA LYS A 149 -8.75 -9.84 -14.72
C LYS A 149 -8.81 -8.50 -14.00
N VAL A 150 -7.71 -7.77 -13.93
CA VAL A 150 -7.54 -6.63 -13.01
C VAL A 150 -6.91 -5.43 -13.72
N THR A 151 -7.30 -4.22 -13.30
CA THR A 151 -6.67 -2.96 -13.70
C THR A 151 -6.54 -2.02 -12.51
N TYR A 152 -5.58 -1.11 -12.57
CA TYR A 152 -5.27 -0.20 -11.48
C TYR A 152 -6.46 0.70 -11.09
N GLN A 153 -6.76 0.80 -9.80
CA GLN A 153 -7.61 1.84 -9.20
C GLN A 153 -7.15 2.14 -7.77
N PRO A 154 -6.91 3.42 -7.40
CA PRO A 154 -6.55 3.79 -6.04
C PRO A 154 -7.66 3.43 -5.04
N SER A 155 -7.28 3.05 -3.83
CA SER A 155 -8.19 2.71 -2.72
C SER A 155 -7.45 2.75 -1.38
N ASP A 156 -8.12 2.37 -0.30
CA ASP A 156 -7.55 2.30 1.04
C ASP A 156 -6.37 1.29 1.20
N GLY A 157 -5.70 1.37 2.35
CA GLY A 157 -4.50 0.59 2.67
C GLY A 157 -4.73 -0.90 3.00
N ARG A 158 -5.96 -1.42 3.06
CA ARG A 158 -6.22 -2.87 3.17
C ARG A 158 -5.85 -3.53 1.84
N THR A 159 -5.10 -4.63 1.82
CA THR A 159 -4.88 -5.38 0.56
C THR A 159 -5.96 -6.45 0.39
N SER A 160 -6.69 -6.42 -0.72
CA SER A 160 -7.64 -7.50 -1.08
C SER A 160 -6.89 -8.82 -1.31
N SER A 161 -7.52 -9.95 -1.00
CA SER A 161 -6.98 -11.27 -1.37
C SER A 161 -6.94 -11.44 -2.89
N PRO A 162 -6.12 -12.36 -3.45
CA PRO A 162 -6.04 -12.52 -4.91
C PRO A 162 -7.39 -12.83 -5.57
N LEU A 163 -8.24 -13.69 -4.98
CA LEU A 163 -9.58 -13.97 -5.53
C LEU A 163 -10.55 -12.79 -5.35
N ALA A 164 -10.44 -12.04 -4.25
CA ALA A 164 -11.23 -10.82 -4.07
C ALA A 164 -10.84 -9.73 -5.10
N THR A 165 -9.55 -9.65 -5.44
CA THR A 165 -9.03 -8.76 -6.48
C THR A 165 -9.63 -9.12 -7.84
N VAL A 166 -9.58 -10.40 -8.24
CA VAL A 166 -10.25 -10.90 -9.46
C VAL A 166 -11.75 -10.58 -9.45
N ARG A 167 -12.44 -10.78 -8.32
CA ARG A 167 -13.89 -10.48 -8.19
C ARG A 167 -14.20 -9.00 -8.38
N SER A 168 -13.34 -8.12 -7.91
CA SER A 168 -13.53 -6.67 -8.02
C SER A 168 -13.13 -6.11 -9.40
N ALA A 169 -12.28 -6.82 -10.12
CA ALA A 169 -11.63 -6.43 -11.38
C ALA A 169 -10.75 -5.17 -11.28
N ILE A 170 -10.40 -4.75 -10.07
CA ILE A 170 -9.56 -3.58 -9.78
C ILE A 170 -8.64 -3.84 -8.58
N GLY A 171 -7.51 -3.16 -8.53
CA GLY A 171 -6.59 -3.17 -7.38
C GLY A 171 -5.70 -1.94 -7.39
N ARG A 172 -5.14 -1.54 -6.24
CA ARG A 172 -3.95 -0.65 -6.27
C ARG A 172 -2.71 -1.51 -6.51
N CYS A 173 -1.55 -0.88 -6.65
CA CYS A 173 -0.27 -1.53 -6.91
C CYS A 173 0.00 -2.70 -5.93
N GLY A 174 -0.45 -2.59 -4.67
CA GLY A 174 -0.35 -3.64 -3.67
C GLY A 174 -1.23 -4.87 -3.93
N GLU A 175 -2.49 -4.73 -4.36
CA GLU A 175 -3.30 -5.88 -4.79
C GLU A 175 -2.80 -6.48 -6.09
N GLU A 176 -2.47 -5.65 -7.08
CA GLU A 176 -2.03 -6.14 -8.39
C GLU A 176 -0.76 -6.97 -8.23
N SER A 177 0.24 -6.49 -7.49
CA SER A 177 1.47 -7.25 -7.26
C SER A 177 1.25 -8.47 -6.34
N THR A 178 0.38 -8.41 -5.32
CA THR A 178 -0.01 -9.59 -4.54
C THR A 178 -0.70 -10.65 -5.40
N PHE A 179 -1.59 -10.24 -6.29
CA PHE A 179 -2.32 -11.10 -7.22
C PHE A 179 -1.37 -11.75 -8.24
N THR A 180 -0.51 -10.97 -8.90
CA THR A 180 0.46 -11.47 -9.88
C THR A 180 1.47 -12.41 -9.23
N VAL A 181 1.97 -12.12 -8.02
CA VAL A 181 2.83 -13.06 -7.28
C VAL A 181 2.10 -14.37 -6.98
N ALA A 182 0.85 -14.31 -6.52
CA ALA A 182 0.07 -15.52 -6.26
C ALA A 182 -0.15 -16.37 -7.52
N ALA A 183 -0.40 -15.73 -8.68
CA ALA A 183 -0.57 -16.39 -9.97
C ALA A 183 0.73 -17.05 -10.48
N LEU A 184 1.87 -16.37 -10.34
CA LEU A 184 3.18 -16.93 -10.72
C LEU A 184 3.57 -18.10 -9.81
N ARG A 185 3.38 -17.95 -8.49
CA ARG A 185 3.65 -19.02 -7.53
C ARG A 185 2.74 -20.23 -7.72
N SER A 186 1.50 -20.06 -8.21
CA SER A 186 0.61 -21.20 -8.45
C SER A 186 1.14 -22.15 -9.51
N ILE A 187 1.88 -21.65 -10.51
CA ILE A 187 2.57 -22.46 -11.51
C ILE A 187 4.05 -22.74 -11.16
N GLY A 188 4.46 -22.57 -9.90
CA GLY A 188 5.79 -22.93 -9.44
C GLY A 188 6.93 -22.01 -9.89
N ILE A 189 6.62 -20.78 -10.33
CA ILE A 189 7.62 -19.75 -10.61
C ILE A 189 7.93 -18.98 -9.31
N PRO A 190 9.20 -18.90 -8.86
CA PRO A 190 9.55 -18.10 -7.70
C PRO A 190 9.30 -16.62 -7.99
N ALA A 191 8.49 -15.98 -7.16
CA ALA A 191 8.11 -14.59 -7.32
C ALA A 191 8.02 -13.88 -5.96
N ARG A 192 8.32 -12.59 -5.94
CA ARG A 192 8.24 -11.74 -4.74
C ARG A 192 7.69 -10.35 -5.09
N GLN A 193 6.90 -9.80 -4.18
CA GLN A 193 6.48 -8.40 -4.28
C GLN A 193 7.64 -7.53 -3.82
N VAL A 194 8.00 -6.55 -4.64
CA VAL A 194 9.00 -5.53 -4.29
C VAL A 194 8.28 -4.24 -3.99
N TYR A 195 8.81 -3.49 -3.03
CA TYR A 195 8.23 -2.24 -2.58
C TYR A 195 9.29 -1.15 -2.54
N THR A 196 8.96 0.03 -3.04
CA THR A 196 9.62 1.26 -2.62
C THR A 196 8.76 1.87 -1.52
N PRO A 197 9.25 1.94 -0.27
CA PRO A 197 8.44 2.46 0.83
C PRO A 197 8.01 3.89 0.59
N ARG A 198 8.86 4.71 -0.01
CA ARG A 198 8.60 6.09 -0.40
C ARG A 198 9.52 6.48 -1.56
N TRP A 199 8.99 7.22 -2.53
CA TRP A 199 9.79 7.87 -3.56
C TRP A 199 10.59 9.05 -2.99
N ALA A 200 11.78 9.30 -3.52
CA ALA A 200 12.58 10.46 -3.12
C ALA A 200 12.16 11.73 -3.86
N HIS A 201 11.77 11.58 -5.13
CA HIS A 201 11.55 12.66 -6.06
C HIS A 201 10.09 13.15 -6.11
N THR A 202 9.15 12.33 -5.67
CA THR A 202 7.73 12.66 -5.50
C THR A 202 7.28 12.13 -4.15
N ASP A 203 6.21 12.71 -3.59
CA ASP A 203 5.49 12.01 -2.53
C ASP A 203 4.88 10.72 -3.12
N ASP A 204 4.51 9.74 -2.29
CA ASP A 204 4.00 8.40 -2.69
C ASP A 204 5.00 7.24 -2.58
N ASN A 205 4.48 6.03 -2.79
CA ASN A 205 5.12 4.73 -2.76
C ASN A 205 4.71 3.93 -4.00
N HIS A 206 5.29 2.75 -4.21
CA HIS A 206 4.84 1.87 -5.29
C HIS A 206 5.25 0.41 -5.02
N ALA A 207 4.50 -0.54 -5.59
CA ALA A 207 4.73 -1.97 -5.45
C ALA A 207 4.65 -2.67 -6.81
N TRP A 208 5.58 -3.57 -7.10
CA TRP A 208 5.63 -4.36 -8.34
C TRP A 208 6.14 -5.78 -8.05
N VAL A 209 6.46 -6.55 -9.10
CA VAL A 209 6.85 -7.96 -8.97
C VAL A 209 8.26 -8.21 -9.47
N GLU A 210 9.02 -8.98 -8.70
CA GLU A 210 10.22 -9.68 -9.17
C GLU A 210 9.96 -11.18 -9.33
N VAL A 211 10.55 -11.75 -10.37
CA VAL A 211 10.47 -13.17 -10.72
C VAL A 211 11.85 -13.76 -10.92
N TRP A 212 12.03 -14.99 -10.50
CA TRP A 212 13.26 -15.72 -10.75
C TRP A 212 13.12 -16.53 -12.05
N VAL A 213 13.94 -16.21 -13.05
CA VAL A 213 13.93 -16.87 -14.36
C VAL A 213 15.34 -17.38 -14.67
N ASP A 214 15.47 -18.70 -14.80
CA ASP A 214 16.68 -19.40 -15.23
C ASP A 214 18.00 -18.91 -14.55
N GLY A 215 17.96 -18.60 -13.24
CA GLY A 215 19.15 -18.20 -12.46
C GLY A 215 19.13 -16.77 -11.94
N ASN A 216 18.32 -15.88 -12.52
CA ASN A 216 18.38 -14.44 -12.26
C ASN A 216 17.02 -13.89 -11.83
N TRP A 217 17.04 -12.83 -11.01
CA TRP A 217 15.86 -12.05 -10.70
C TRP A 217 15.63 -11.00 -11.81
N HIS A 218 14.40 -10.96 -12.31
CA HIS A 218 13.89 -9.98 -13.25
C HIS A 218 12.67 -9.29 -12.65
N PHE A 219 12.29 -8.13 -13.17
CA PHE A 219 11.08 -7.42 -12.73
C PHE A 219 10.04 -7.24 -13.84
N LEU A 220 8.80 -7.00 -13.43
CA LEU A 220 7.68 -6.63 -14.30
C LEU A 220 6.64 -5.79 -13.52
N GLY A 221 5.89 -4.97 -14.26
CA GLY A 221 4.66 -4.36 -13.74
C GLY A 221 3.57 -5.40 -13.51
N ALA A 222 2.78 -5.24 -12.45
CA ALA A 222 1.78 -6.22 -12.06
C ALA A 222 0.44 -5.90 -12.72
N CYS A 223 -0.11 -6.84 -13.48
CA CYS A 223 -1.27 -6.60 -14.36
C CYS A 223 -0.97 -5.58 -15.48
N GLU A 224 0.30 -5.25 -15.72
CA GLU A 224 0.75 -4.30 -16.73
C GLU A 224 1.74 -5.01 -17.66
N PRO A 225 1.26 -5.86 -18.60
CA PRO A 225 2.13 -6.68 -19.42
C PRO A 225 2.93 -5.84 -20.40
N GLU A 226 4.24 -6.07 -20.38
CA GLU A 226 5.21 -5.58 -21.35
C GLU A 226 5.69 -6.75 -22.22
N PRO A 227 6.16 -6.49 -23.46
CA PRO A 227 6.56 -7.56 -24.39
C PRO A 227 7.83 -8.31 -23.95
N ILE A 228 8.57 -7.78 -22.98
CA ILE A 228 9.83 -8.34 -22.46
C ILE A 228 9.93 -8.11 -20.94
N LEU A 229 10.78 -8.89 -20.28
CA LEU A 229 11.12 -8.69 -18.86
C LEU A 229 11.97 -7.43 -18.66
N ASP A 230 12.05 -6.95 -17.42
CA ASP A 230 12.81 -5.77 -16.99
C ASP A 230 12.36 -4.46 -17.66
N LEU A 231 11.10 -4.43 -18.09
CA LEU A 231 10.43 -3.27 -18.64
C LEU A 231 9.14 -2.99 -17.86
N GLY A 232 8.97 -1.73 -17.51
CA GLY A 232 7.78 -1.18 -16.88
C GLY A 232 7.85 0.35 -16.90
N TRP A 233 6.73 1.03 -16.68
CA TRP A 233 6.72 2.49 -16.61
C TRP A 233 7.55 3.03 -15.44
N PHE A 234 7.73 2.22 -14.40
CA PHE A 234 8.43 2.61 -13.18
C PHE A 234 9.95 2.49 -13.25
N ASN A 235 10.55 2.03 -14.35
CA ASN A 235 12.01 1.92 -14.48
C ASN A 235 12.72 3.26 -14.19
N ALA A 236 12.23 4.35 -14.80
CA ALA A 236 12.77 5.69 -14.61
C ALA A 236 12.67 6.15 -13.14
N PRO A 237 11.48 6.15 -12.48
CA PRO A 237 11.39 6.53 -11.07
C PRO A 237 12.13 5.55 -10.14
N ALA A 238 12.17 4.24 -10.43
CA ALA A 238 12.92 3.23 -9.67
C ALA A 238 14.43 3.50 -9.68
N SER A 239 15.00 3.99 -10.79
CA SER A 239 16.41 4.40 -10.83
C SER A 239 16.76 5.58 -9.90
N ARG A 240 15.73 6.29 -9.42
CA ARG A 240 15.84 7.38 -8.44
C ARG A 240 15.44 6.95 -7.02
N GLY A 241 15.20 5.65 -6.82
CA GLY A 241 14.79 5.08 -5.55
C GLY A 241 15.93 5.10 -4.53
N MET A 242 15.60 5.43 -3.28
CA MET A 242 16.55 5.36 -2.17
C MET A 242 16.52 3.98 -1.50
N MET A 243 15.40 3.27 -1.57
CA MET A 243 15.24 1.93 -1.03
C MET A 243 14.19 1.16 -1.81
N MET A 244 14.56 -0.05 -2.23
CA MET A 244 13.61 -1.06 -2.69
C MET A 244 13.86 -2.31 -1.87
N ASN A 245 12.82 -2.83 -1.25
CA ASN A 245 12.91 -3.96 -0.34
C ASN A 245 11.83 -5.01 -0.60
N THR A 246 12.04 -6.18 -0.01
CA THR A 246 11.06 -7.26 0.00
C THR A 246 11.26 -8.16 1.22
N LYS A 247 10.23 -8.94 1.56
CA LYS A 247 10.24 -9.88 2.68
C LYS A 247 10.37 -11.31 2.15
N ALA A 248 11.46 -11.98 2.51
CA ALA A 248 11.65 -13.40 2.26
C ALA A 248 11.24 -14.19 3.51
N PHE A 249 10.11 -14.91 3.44
CA PHE A 249 9.60 -15.68 4.59
C PHE A 249 10.59 -16.78 4.99
N GLY A 250 10.90 -16.86 6.29
CA GLY A 250 11.94 -17.73 6.83
C GLY A 250 13.33 -17.10 6.93
N ARG A 251 14.31 -17.92 7.31
CA ARG A 251 15.73 -17.54 7.46
C ARG A 251 16.42 -17.53 6.10
N TYR A 252 16.18 -16.48 5.32
CA TYR A 252 16.76 -16.37 4.00
C TYR A 252 18.23 -15.95 4.08
N ASP A 253 19.10 -16.66 3.37
CA ASP A 253 20.55 -16.48 3.34
C ASP A 253 21.08 -16.09 1.95
N GLY A 254 20.26 -15.38 1.18
CA GLY A 254 20.65 -14.86 -0.12
C GLY A 254 21.75 -13.79 -0.08
N PRO A 255 22.28 -13.40 -1.25
CA PRO A 255 23.37 -12.45 -1.38
C PRO A 255 22.99 -10.99 -1.05
N GLU A 256 21.70 -10.65 -1.02
CA GLU A 256 21.20 -9.30 -0.75
C GLU A 256 21.54 -8.82 0.67
N GLU A 257 21.71 -7.51 0.86
CA GLU A 257 21.86 -6.94 2.21
C GLU A 257 20.59 -7.22 3.02
N GLN A 258 20.74 -7.85 4.19
CA GLN A 258 19.65 -8.02 5.13
C GLN A 258 19.40 -6.69 5.87
N LEU A 259 18.23 -6.11 5.65
CA LEU A 259 17.78 -4.91 6.36
C LEU A 259 17.41 -5.24 7.80
N GLY A 260 16.82 -6.42 8.02
CA GLY A 260 16.45 -6.91 9.34
C GLY A 260 15.93 -8.34 9.31
N ASN A 261 15.86 -8.95 10.48
CA ASN A 261 15.34 -10.30 10.68
C ASN A 261 14.26 -10.29 11.75
N SER A 262 13.05 -10.74 11.40
CA SER A 262 11.97 -10.98 12.36
C SER A 262 11.89 -12.45 12.73
N ALA A 263 10.92 -12.87 13.55
CA ALA A 263 10.68 -14.30 13.76
C ALA A 263 10.15 -15.02 12.51
N CYS A 264 9.54 -14.28 11.57
CA CYS A 264 8.77 -14.82 10.45
C CYS A 264 9.46 -14.68 9.09
N TYR A 265 10.33 -13.69 8.92
CA TYR A 265 10.96 -13.39 7.64
C TYR A 265 12.28 -12.63 7.81
N THR A 266 13.09 -12.70 6.77
CA THR A 266 14.23 -11.83 6.52
C THR A 266 13.80 -10.73 5.55
N GLU A 267 14.04 -9.48 5.91
CA GLU A 267 13.81 -8.33 5.03
C GLU A 267 15.11 -8.02 4.29
N ILE A 268 15.05 -7.95 2.97
CA ILE A 268 16.22 -7.80 2.11
C ILE A 268 16.14 -6.55 1.24
N ASN A 269 17.30 -5.98 0.98
CA ASN A 269 17.51 -4.81 0.13
C ASN A 269 17.76 -5.26 -1.31
N VAL A 270 16.89 -4.85 -2.23
CA VAL A 270 16.97 -5.16 -3.66
C VAL A 270 17.24 -3.91 -4.51
N THR A 271 17.63 -2.80 -3.87
CA THR A 271 17.83 -1.50 -4.54
C THR A 271 18.84 -1.57 -5.69
N ASP A 272 19.87 -2.40 -5.56
CA ASP A 272 20.93 -2.60 -6.57
C ASP A 272 20.40 -3.12 -7.92
N ASN A 273 19.21 -3.71 -7.96
CA ASN A 273 18.58 -4.16 -9.21
C ASN A 273 18.05 -3.01 -10.08
N TYR A 274 17.90 -1.80 -9.51
CA TYR A 274 17.18 -0.70 -10.16
C TYR A 274 17.96 0.62 -10.19
N ALA A 275 18.73 0.92 -9.14
CA ALA A 275 19.36 2.21 -8.95
C ALA A 275 20.85 2.07 -8.56
N PRO A 276 21.69 3.04 -8.93
CA PRO A 276 23.01 3.18 -8.34
C PRO A 276 22.90 3.36 -6.83
N THR A 277 23.72 2.64 -6.06
CA THR A 277 23.74 2.73 -4.60
C THR A 277 25.13 3.02 -4.05
N ALA A 278 25.17 3.49 -2.81
CA ALA A 278 26.38 3.57 -2.01
C ALA A 278 26.07 3.22 -0.55
N MET A 279 27.12 2.95 0.23
CA MET A 279 27.00 2.76 1.68
C MET A 279 26.95 4.11 2.40
N ALA A 280 25.83 4.40 3.06
CA ALA A 280 25.76 5.47 4.05
C ALA A 280 26.38 4.96 5.36
N GLN A 281 27.46 5.58 5.82
CA GLN A 281 28.22 5.16 7.01
C GLN A 281 28.16 6.22 8.11
N VAL A 282 27.68 5.80 9.29
CA VAL A 282 27.41 6.70 10.42
C VAL A 282 28.15 6.21 11.66
N THR A 283 28.80 7.14 12.36
CA THR A 283 29.34 6.95 13.72
C THR A 283 28.50 7.76 14.71
N VAL A 284 27.98 7.13 15.76
CA VAL A 284 27.19 7.78 16.80
C VAL A 284 28.04 7.99 18.04
N THR A 285 28.04 9.22 18.56
CA THR A 285 28.82 9.61 19.75
C THR A 285 27.98 10.35 20.79
N ASP A 286 28.42 10.29 22.05
CA ASP A 286 27.91 11.15 23.12
C ASP A 286 28.49 12.58 23.00
N THR A 287 28.07 13.48 23.88
CA THR A 287 28.56 14.87 23.88
C THR A 287 30.05 15.01 24.22
N ASP A 288 30.68 13.97 24.75
CA ASP A 288 32.12 13.92 25.05
C ASP A 288 32.93 13.27 23.90
N GLY A 289 32.27 12.91 22.78
CA GLY A 289 32.87 12.26 21.63
C GLY A 289 33.12 10.77 21.80
N ARG A 290 32.56 10.11 22.83
CA ARG A 290 32.68 8.66 23.02
C ARG A 290 31.67 7.92 22.16
N PRO A 291 32.02 6.77 21.55
CA PRO A 291 31.09 5.99 20.75
C PRO A 291 29.93 5.47 21.60
N VAL A 292 28.72 5.50 21.04
CA VAL A 292 27.50 5.00 21.69
C VAL A 292 27.08 3.70 21.03
N SER A 293 27.25 2.60 21.77
CA SER A 293 26.80 1.26 21.35
C SER A 293 25.30 1.08 21.55
N ASN A 294 24.67 0.25 20.72
CA ASN A 294 23.23 -0.06 20.78
C ASN A 294 22.30 1.15 20.60
N ALA A 295 22.79 2.26 20.05
CA ALA A 295 21.95 3.38 19.63
C ALA A 295 21.12 2.98 18.42
N THR A 296 19.87 3.42 18.37
CA THR A 296 19.01 3.27 17.19
C THR A 296 19.35 4.35 16.19
N VAL A 297 19.63 3.97 14.93
CA VAL A 297 19.89 4.87 13.81
C VAL A 297 18.83 4.66 12.74
N ARG A 298 18.07 5.72 12.44
CA ARG A 298 17.09 5.78 11.35
C ARG A 298 17.70 6.53 10.17
N PHE A 299 17.65 5.92 9.01
CA PHE A 299 17.95 6.56 7.73
C PHE A 299 16.61 6.99 7.13
N CYS A 300 16.34 8.29 7.10
CA CYS A 300 15.02 8.82 6.81
C CYS A 300 14.98 9.58 5.48
N LEU A 301 13.97 9.29 4.68
CA LEU A 301 13.66 9.96 3.42
C LEU A 301 12.55 10.99 3.61
N TYR A 302 12.67 12.17 2.98
CA TYR A 302 11.57 13.13 2.97
C TYR A 302 10.45 12.65 2.03
N ASN A 303 9.24 12.46 2.57
CA ASN A 303 8.02 12.15 1.81
C ASN A 303 6.78 12.44 2.69
N TYR A 304 5.68 12.91 2.10
CA TYR A 304 4.44 13.31 2.78
C TYR A 304 4.67 14.30 3.95
N ALA A 305 5.54 15.28 3.70
CA ALA A 305 5.99 16.23 4.71
C ALA A 305 6.48 15.56 6.01
N GLU A 306 7.08 14.37 5.93
CA GLU A 306 7.69 13.62 7.02
C GLU A 306 9.11 13.18 6.61
N PHE A 307 9.99 12.92 7.57
CA PHE A 307 11.22 12.16 7.37
C PHE A 307 10.99 10.67 7.71
N TYR A 308 10.45 9.91 6.74
CA TYR A 308 10.06 8.51 6.87
C TYR A 308 11.28 7.57 6.90
N PRO A 309 11.40 6.63 7.85
CA PRO A 309 12.54 5.72 7.94
C PRO A 309 12.53 4.65 6.84
N ILE A 310 13.50 4.70 5.94
CA ILE A 310 13.72 3.68 4.89
C ILE A 310 14.66 2.55 5.35
N GLY A 311 15.32 2.72 6.49
CA GLY A 311 16.12 1.69 7.14
C GLY A 311 16.38 2.03 8.61
N ASN A 312 16.32 1.01 9.47
CA ASN A 312 16.63 1.11 10.89
C ASN A 312 17.81 0.20 11.20
N LYS A 313 18.85 0.73 11.84
CA LYS A 313 20.03 -0.04 12.25
C LYS A 313 20.33 0.23 13.73
N ILE A 314 21.05 -0.70 14.35
CA ILE A 314 21.55 -0.56 15.72
C ILE A 314 23.08 -0.42 15.62
N THR A 315 23.65 0.50 16.39
CA THR A 315 25.10 0.70 16.39
C THR A 315 25.85 -0.45 17.05
N ASP A 316 27.00 -0.81 16.49
CA ASP A 316 27.92 -1.78 17.09
C ASP A 316 28.64 -1.21 18.34
N THR A 317 29.59 -1.97 18.89
CA THR A 317 30.38 -1.55 20.07
C THR A 317 31.28 -0.33 19.82
N HIS A 318 31.50 0.05 18.56
CA HIS A 318 32.26 1.24 18.17
C HIS A 318 31.35 2.40 17.76
N GLY A 319 30.03 2.27 17.95
CA GLY A 319 29.07 3.31 17.58
C GLY A 319 28.76 3.37 16.08
N HIS A 320 29.16 2.36 15.29
CA HIS A 320 28.98 2.37 13.84
C HIS A 320 27.64 1.75 13.42
N ALA A 321 26.99 2.36 12.43
CA ALA A 321 25.87 1.81 11.70
C ALA A 321 25.98 2.17 10.21
N SER A 322 25.42 1.32 9.34
CA SER A 322 25.45 1.57 7.90
C SER A 322 24.25 1.00 7.16
N LEU A 323 23.89 1.62 6.04
CA LEU A 323 22.81 1.19 5.14
C LEU A 323 23.26 1.37 3.69
N ARG A 324 23.02 0.37 2.83
CA ARG A 324 23.12 0.56 1.37
C ARG A 324 21.85 1.23 0.85
N THR A 325 21.99 2.36 0.15
CA THR A 325 20.84 3.16 -0.29
C THR A 325 21.21 3.95 -1.56
N GLY A 326 20.21 4.49 -2.26
CA GLY A 326 20.39 5.28 -3.49
C GLY A 326 21.21 6.57 -3.29
N LEU A 327 21.67 7.16 -4.40
CA LEU A 327 22.57 8.33 -4.40
C LEU A 327 21.82 9.67 -4.22
N GLY A 328 21.28 9.94 -3.03
CA GLY A 328 20.52 11.16 -2.74
C GLY A 328 20.64 11.63 -1.29
N ASP A 329 19.89 12.67 -0.94
CA ASP A 329 19.86 13.24 0.41
C ASP A 329 18.87 12.49 1.31
N ILE A 330 19.32 12.16 2.52
CA ILE A 330 18.50 11.62 3.61
C ILE A 330 18.75 12.39 4.90
N LEU A 331 17.85 12.27 5.87
CA LEU A 331 18.09 12.67 7.25
C LEU A 331 18.51 11.43 8.04
N VAL A 332 19.66 11.46 8.69
CA VAL A 332 20.04 10.43 9.66
C VAL A 332 19.61 10.90 11.04
N TRP A 333 18.80 10.10 11.74
CA TRP A 333 18.35 10.36 13.11
C TRP A 333 18.84 9.24 14.04
N ALA A 334 19.57 9.58 15.09
CA ALA A 334 20.09 8.61 16.07
C ALA A 334 19.58 8.90 17.48
N THR A 335 19.37 7.87 18.30
CA THR A 335 18.95 7.99 19.70
C THR A 335 19.43 6.82 20.55
N ASP A 336 19.69 7.07 21.84
CA ASP A 336 19.91 6.04 22.87
C ASP A 336 18.65 5.77 23.72
N GLY A 337 17.53 6.42 23.38
CA GLY A 337 16.26 6.37 24.10
C GLY A 337 16.04 7.54 25.06
N GLN A 338 17.10 8.28 25.42
CA GLN A 338 17.06 9.47 26.28
C GLN A 338 17.51 10.73 25.54
N ARG A 339 18.61 10.62 24.78
CA ARG A 339 19.18 11.68 23.94
C ARG A 339 19.11 11.29 22.48
N PHE A 340 19.02 12.30 21.62
CA PHE A 340 18.98 12.10 20.18
C PHE A 340 19.83 13.14 19.44
N GLY A 341 20.13 12.85 18.18
CA GLY A 341 20.84 13.71 17.26
C GLY A 341 20.38 13.45 15.83
N PHE A 342 20.50 14.44 14.96
CA PHE A 342 20.14 14.28 13.56
C PHE A 342 20.94 15.22 12.65
N ALA A 343 21.20 14.78 11.42
CA ALA A 343 21.86 15.57 10.38
C ALA A 343 21.44 15.10 8.98
N LYS A 344 21.52 16.00 7.99
CA LYS A 344 21.37 15.64 6.57
C LYS A 344 22.62 14.92 6.09
N TYR A 345 22.45 13.84 5.34
CA TYR A 345 23.50 13.03 4.72
C TYR A 345 23.26 12.94 3.20
N SER A 346 24.23 13.36 2.40
CA SER A 346 24.22 13.22 0.93
C SER A 346 24.93 11.94 0.49
N VAL A 347 24.17 10.88 0.23
CA VAL A 347 24.70 9.54 -0.06
C VAL A 347 25.52 9.53 -1.35
N GLY A 348 26.72 8.94 -1.28
CA GLY A 348 27.69 8.90 -2.39
C GLY A 348 28.56 10.15 -2.52
N LYS A 349 28.28 11.22 -1.76
CA LYS A 349 29.13 12.43 -1.67
C LYS A 349 29.76 12.55 -0.28
N ASP A 350 28.96 12.38 0.75
CA ASP A 350 29.38 12.39 2.14
C ASP A 350 29.73 10.96 2.57
N SER A 351 30.93 10.73 3.13
CA SER A 351 31.27 9.50 3.87
C SER A 351 32.65 9.60 4.52
N PRO A 352 32.82 9.22 5.81
CA PRO A 352 31.82 8.85 6.84
C PRO A 352 31.23 10.07 7.61
N MET A 353 30.03 9.95 8.20
CA MET A 353 29.37 11.00 9.00
C MET A 353 29.35 10.68 10.51
N THR A 354 29.46 11.71 11.37
CA THR A 354 29.25 11.58 12.83
C THR A 354 27.93 12.22 13.26
N ILE A 355 27.13 11.49 14.03
CA ILE A 355 25.92 12.01 14.72
C ILE A 355 26.21 12.08 16.22
N VAL A 356 26.09 13.27 16.81
CA VAL A 356 26.26 13.49 18.24
C VAL A 356 24.89 13.47 18.92
N LEU A 357 24.72 12.70 20.00
CA LEU A 357 23.48 12.64 20.80
C LEU A 357 23.40 13.83 21.77
N ASP A 358 23.19 15.02 21.23
CA ASP A 358 23.27 16.31 21.92
C ASP A 358 21.90 16.90 22.33
N LYS A 359 20.78 16.32 21.88
CA LYS A 359 19.42 16.81 22.18
C LYS A 359 18.74 15.94 23.24
N THR A 360 17.85 16.56 24.02
CA THR A 360 17.06 15.95 25.10
C THR A 360 15.56 16.22 24.89
N ASP A 361 14.71 15.68 25.76
CA ASP A 361 13.25 15.91 25.76
C ASP A 361 12.85 17.38 25.99
N GLY A 362 13.75 18.21 26.51
CA GLY A 362 13.57 19.66 26.64
C GLY A 362 14.09 20.49 25.46
N TYR A 363 14.67 19.88 24.43
CA TYR A 363 15.16 20.61 23.26
C TYR A 363 14.00 21.19 22.45
N ASN A 364 14.09 22.48 22.11
CA ASN A 364 13.25 23.11 21.09
C ASN A 364 14.17 23.78 20.07
N GLY A 365 13.83 23.70 18.79
CA GLY A 365 14.68 24.28 17.77
C GLY A 365 14.19 24.03 16.35
N THR A 366 14.83 24.70 15.41
CA THR A 366 14.49 24.66 14.00
C THR A 366 15.68 24.22 13.16
N LEU A 367 15.43 23.44 12.11
CA LEU A 367 16.40 23.12 11.07
C LEU A 367 15.77 23.30 9.69
N GLU A 368 16.45 23.99 8.78
CA GLU A 368 16.05 24.11 7.38
C GLU A 368 16.98 23.25 6.52
N LEU A 369 16.41 22.48 5.61
CA LEU A 369 17.12 21.48 4.81
C LEU A 369 16.70 21.58 3.35
N ASP A 370 17.69 21.61 2.46
CA ASP A 370 17.46 21.37 1.03
C ASP A 370 17.74 19.90 0.77
N ILE A 371 16.70 19.15 0.40
CA ILE A 371 16.75 17.72 0.14
C ILE A 371 16.79 17.51 -1.38
N VAL A 372 17.86 16.90 -1.86
CA VAL A 372 18.06 16.59 -3.28
C VAL A 372 17.84 15.08 -3.52
N PRO A 373 16.84 14.68 -4.31
CA PRO A 373 16.65 13.28 -4.68
C PRO A 373 17.74 12.82 -5.67
N PRO A 374 17.91 11.50 -5.86
CA PRO A 374 18.81 10.99 -6.90
C PRO A 374 18.40 11.46 -8.30
N ALA A 375 19.41 11.61 -9.16
CA ALA A 375 19.21 11.82 -10.58
C ALA A 375 18.70 10.55 -11.26
N GLN A 376 17.93 10.70 -12.34
CA GLN A 376 17.49 9.57 -13.15
C GLN A 376 18.68 8.93 -13.88
N SER A 377 18.73 7.59 -13.92
CA SER A 377 19.81 6.85 -14.58
C SER A 377 19.38 5.56 -15.27
N ALA A 378 18.07 5.31 -15.41
CA ALA A 378 17.56 4.09 -16.03
C ALA A 378 17.92 4.02 -17.51
N SER A 379 18.44 2.87 -17.95
CA SER A 379 18.50 2.49 -19.37
C SER A 379 17.38 1.50 -19.64
N LEU A 380 16.40 1.88 -20.45
CA LEU A 380 15.25 1.03 -20.75
C LEU A 380 15.58 -0.01 -21.82
N PRO A 381 15.28 -1.31 -21.60
CA PRO A 381 15.25 -2.28 -22.68
C PRO A 381 14.31 -1.81 -23.79
N THR A 382 14.73 -1.97 -25.05
CA THR A 382 13.92 -1.55 -26.20
C THR A 382 13.38 -2.78 -26.93
N PRO A 383 12.08 -3.11 -26.80
CA PRO A 383 11.45 -4.16 -27.59
C PRO A 383 11.32 -3.76 -29.07
N SER A 384 11.13 -4.74 -29.96
CA SER A 384 10.86 -4.44 -31.37
C SER A 384 9.48 -3.80 -31.54
N LYS A 385 9.30 -3.01 -32.60
CA LYS A 385 8.01 -2.38 -32.91
C LYS A 385 6.89 -3.41 -33.08
N GLU A 386 7.21 -4.56 -33.66
CA GLU A 386 6.26 -5.67 -33.86
C GLU A 386 5.84 -6.28 -32.51
N ALA A 387 6.77 -6.44 -31.58
CA ALA A 387 6.48 -6.96 -30.24
C ALA A 387 5.61 -5.99 -29.44
N VAL A 388 5.88 -4.68 -29.52
CA VAL A 388 5.03 -3.64 -28.91
C VAL A 388 3.63 -3.65 -29.51
N ALA A 389 3.51 -3.67 -30.84
CA ALA A 389 2.21 -3.68 -31.52
C ALA A 389 1.38 -4.94 -31.18
N GLU A 390 2.03 -6.10 -31.09
CA GLU A 390 1.35 -7.33 -30.66
C GLU A 390 0.94 -7.26 -29.19
N ASN A 391 1.80 -6.75 -28.30
CA ASN A 391 1.47 -6.54 -26.89
C ASN A 391 0.26 -5.60 -26.73
N ASP A 392 0.21 -4.50 -27.49
CA ASP A 392 -0.92 -3.58 -27.47
C ASP A 392 -2.22 -4.19 -27.99
N ARG A 393 -2.13 -5.00 -29.05
CA ARG A 393 -3.28 -5.77 -29.58
C ARG A 393 -3.81 -6.73 -28.51
N ARG A 394 -2.92 -7.42 -27.80
CA ARG A 394 -3.26 -8.33 -26.69
C ARG A 394 -3.93 -7.57 -25.55
N LYS A 395 -3.32 -6.49 -25.04
CA LYS A 395 -3.90 -5.64 -23.99
C LYS A 395 -5.31 -5.17 -24.33
N ALA A 396 -5.57 -4.75 -25.57
CA ALA A 396 -6.90 -4.33 -26.00
C ALA A 396 -7.94 -5.47 -25.96
N LEU A 397 -7.55 -6.70 -26.32
CA LEU A 397 -8.40 -7.88 -26.19
C LEU A 397 -8.67 -8.20 -24.72
N GLU A 398 -7.65 -8.11 -23.88
CA GLU A 398 -7.71 -8.39 -22.44
C GLU A 398 -8.62 -7.39 -21.72
N ASP A 399 -8.54 -6.11 -22.09
CA ASP A 399 -9.47 -5.06 -21.65
C ASP A 399 -10.92 -5.39 -22.02
N SER A 400 -11.16 -5.91 -23.24
CA SER A 400 -12.49 -6.34 -23.68
C SER A 400 -13.02 -7.53 -22.88
N ILE A 401 -12.15 -8.46 -22.49
CA ILE A 401 -12.51 -9.60 -21.62
C ILE A 401 -12.91 -9.09 -20.24
N ARG A 402 -12.08 -8.23 -19.64
CA ARG A 402 -12.36 -7.62 -18.34
C ARG A 402 -13.63 -6.80 -18.37
N LYS A 403 -13.83 -6.00 -19.42
CA LYS A 403 -15.05 -5.19 -19.62
C LYS A 403 -16.30 -6.05 -19.66
N SER A 404 -16.27 -7.15 -20.41
CA SER A 404 -17.38 -8.10 -20.49
C SER A 404 -17.75 -8.68 -19.12
N TYR A 405 -16.75 -8.94 -18.26
CA TYR A 405 -17.00 -9.35 -16.89
C TYR A 405 -17.63 -8.22 -16.06
N THR A 406 -17.06 -7.01 -16.10
CA THR A 406 -17.58 -5.87 -15.33
C THR A 406 -18.98 -5.41 -15.76
N ASP A 407 -19.37 -5.65 -17.02
CA ASP A 407 -20.72 -5.36 -17.53
C ASP A 407 -21.80 -6.25 -16.91
N THR A 408 -21.40 -7.35 -16.27
CA THR A 408 -22.33 -8.19 -15.50
C THR A 408 -22.70 -7.58 -14.15
N PHE A 409 -21.97 -6.56 -13.67
CA PHE A 409 -22.17 -5.98 -12.36
C PHE A 409 -23.51 -5.23 -12.25
N CYS A 410 -23.97 -5.01 -11.02
CA CYS A 410 -25.23 -4.33 -10.78
C CYS A 410 -25.17 -2.87 -11.26
N SER A 411 -25.99 -2.51 -12.24
CA SER A 411 -26.09 -1.13 -12.71
C SER A 411 -26.90 -0.26 -11.73
N PRO A 412 -26.68 1.07 -11.70
CA PRO A 412 -27.49 1.98 -10.90
C PRO A 412 -28.99 1.85 -11.17
N TYR A 413 -29.38 1.54 -12.43
CA TYR A 413 -30.77 1.31 -12.81
C TYR A 413 -31.35 0.07 -12.10
N ARG A 414 -30.70 -1.10 -12.21
CA ARG A 414 -31.14 -2.34 -11.58
C ARG A 414 -31.17 -2.21 -10.06
N ALA A 415 -30.22 -1.48 -9.48
CA ALA A 415 -30.17 -1.21 -8.06
C ALA A 415 -31.38 -0.36 -7.58
N ARG A 416 -31.78 0.67 -8.34
CA ARG A 416 -32.95 1.50 -8.02
C ARG A 416 -34.27 0.73 -8.17
N GLU A 417 -34.39 -0.14 -9.18
CA GLU A 417 -35.54 -1.05 -9.31
C GLU A 417 -35.66 -2.00 -8.10
N LEU A 418 -34.55 -2.58 -7.67
CA LEU A 418 -34.53 -3.41 -6.47
C LEU A 418 -34.95 -2.61 -5.24
N ALA A 419 -34.42 -1.40 -5.06
CA ALA A 419 -34.76 -0.53 -3.95
C ALA A 419 -36.27 -0.25 -3.86
N ALA A 420 -36.90 0.06 -5.00
CA ALA A 420 -38.35 0.25 -5.09
C ALA A 420 -39.11 -1.02 -4.67
N SER A 421 -38.67 -2.20 -5.13
CA SER A 421 -39.32 -3.47 -4.75
C SER A 421 -39.18 -3.81 -3.26
N LEU A 422 -38.13 -3.32 -2.59
CA LEU A 422 -37.83 -3.60 -1.19
C LEU A 422 -38.29 -2.51 -0.22
N GLY A 423 -38.80 -1.38 -0.71
CA GLY A 423 -39.17 -0.22 0.10
C GLY A 423 -37.97 0.51 0.71
N LEU A 424 -36.84 0.54 -0.02
CA LEU A 424 -35.59 1.16 0.41
C LEU A 424 -35.29 2.44 -0.39
N ASP A 425 -34.41 3.26 0.15
CA ASP A 425 -33.91 4.48 -0.50
C ASP A 425 -33.15 4.12 -1.80
N PRO A 426 -33.60 4.60 -2.97
CA PRO A 426 -33.02 4.20 -4.26
C PRO A 426 -31.54 4.59 -4.44
N ASP A 427 -31.13 5.76 -3.95
CA ASP A 427 -29.77 6.24 -4.17
C ASP A 427 -28.78 5.57 -3.20
N LYS A 428 -29.21 5.28 -1.97
CA LYS A 428 -28.40 4.50 -1.02
C LYS A 428 -28.19 3.06 -1.48
N VAL A 429 -29.23 2.40 -2.00
CA VAL A 429 -29.10 1.04 -2.55
C VAL A 429 -28.24 1.05 -3.82
N ALA A 430 -28.41 2.04 -4.69
CA ALA A 430 -27.56 2.22 -5.87
C ALA A 430 -26.09 2.37 -5.47
N LYS A 431 -25.77 3.21 -4.48
CA LYS A 431 -24.40 3.34 -3.96
C LYS A 431 -23.84 2.00 -3.49
N VAL A 432 -24.53 1.30 -2.60
CA VAL A 432 -24.04 0.05 -2.03
C VAL A 432 -23.82 -1.03 -3.08
N LEU A 433 -24.74 -1.19 -4.04
CA LEU A 433 -24.65 -2.24 -5.05
C LEU A 433 -23.60 -1.94 -6.12
N VAL A 434 -23.43 -0.67 -6.53
CA VAL A 434 -22.35 -0.29 -7.45
C VAL A 434 -20.99 -0.48 -6.78
N ASP A 435 -20.83 -0.01 -5.53
CA ASP A 435 -19.59 -0.12 -4.76
C ASP A 435 -19.18 -1.59 -4.51
N SER A 436 -20.15 -2.53 -4.51
CA SER A 436 -19.92 -3.95 -4.27
C SER A 436 -19.32 -4.73 -5.44
N ARG A 437 -19.33 -4.15 -6.65
CA ARG A 437 -18.73 -4.74 -7.86
C ARG A 437 -19.16 -6.21 -8.06
N GLY A 438 -18.23 -7.14 -8.24
CA GLY A 438 -18.54 -8.57 -8.43
C GLY A 438 -19.20 -9.27 -7.22
N ASN A 439 -19.38 -8.61 -6.07
CA ASN A 439 -20.05 -9.16 -4.89
C ASN A 439 -21.54 -8.76 -4.77
N HIS A 440 -22.09 -8.06 -5.76
CA HIS A 440 -23.44 -7.51 -5.72
C HIS A 440 -24.52 -8.55 -5.42
N GLU A 441 -24.45 -9.77 -5.96
CA GLU A 441 -25.47 -10.80 -5.69
C GLU A 441 -25.56 -11.17 -4.21
N THR A 442 -24.42 -11.24 -3.50
CA THR A 442 -24.42 -11.47 -2.04
C THR A 442 -25.20 -10.39 -1.29
N ILE A 443 -25.06 -9.13 -1.69
CA ILE A 443 -25.78 -8.02 -1.05
C ILE A 443 -27.25 -7.99 -1.47
N ILE A 444 -27.56 -8.28 -2.74
CA ILE A 444 -28.94 -8.40 -3.23
C ILE A 444 -29.69 -9.48 -2.45
N GLU A 445 -29.10 -10.66 -2.32
CA GLU A 445 -29.69 -11.78 -1.57
C GLU A 445 -29.85 -11.44 -0.08
N PHE A 446 -28.87 -10.79 0.53
CA PHE A 446 -28.98 -10.32 1.91
C PHE A 446 -30.15 -9.34 2.11
N LEU A 447 -30.30 -8.34 1.25
CA LEU A 447 -31.39 -7.37 1.32
C LEU A 447 -32.76 -8.02 1.07
N LYS A 448 -32.86 -8.95 0.10
CA LYS A 448 -34.10 -9.69 -0.20
C LYS A 448 -34.53 -10.63 0.92
N SER A 449 -33.57 -11.34 1.52
CA SER A 449 -33.82 -12.28 2.61
C SER A 449 -34.05 -11.60 3.96
N THR A 450 -33.71 -10.31 4.09
CA THR A 450 -33.95 -9.53 5.29
C THR A 450 -35.45 -9.23 5.47
N PRO A 451 -36.03 -9.55 6.66
CA PRO A 451 -37.41 -9.19 6.98
C PRO A 451 -37.69 -7.70 6.80
N GLU A 452 -38.89 -7.33 6.36
CA GLU A 452 -39.25 -5.93 6.05
C GLU A 452 -38.93 -4.95 7.19
N ALA A 453 -39.20 -5.37 8.44
CA ALA A 453 -38.92 -4.59 9.64
C ALA A 453 -37.43 -4.26 9.86
N ASP A 454 -36.50 -5.04 9.27
CA ASP A 454 -35.06 -4.91 9.45
C ASP A 454 -34.34 -4.31 8.22
N ARG A 455 -35.02 -4.13 7.09
CA ARG A 455 -34.36 -3.73 5.83
C ARG A 455 -33.62 -2.39 5.92
N GLN A 456 -34.20 -1.41 6.61
CA GLN A 456 -33.55 -0.11 6.82
C GLN A 456 -32.29 -0.22 7.69
N ARG A 457 -32.32 -1.12 8.67
CA ARG A 457 -31.16 -1.43 9.53
C ARG A 457 -30.08 -2.19 8.75
N ALA A 458 -30.47 -3.14 7.89
CA ALA A 458 -29.57 -3.83 6.97
C ALA A 458 -28.90 -2.86 5.98
N LEU A 459 -29.64 -1.91 5.42
CA LEU A 459 -29.07 -0.87 4.56
C LEU A 459 -28.11 0.04 5.35
N SER A 460 -28.44 0.39 6.59
CA SER A 460 -27.55 1.18 7.47
C SER A 460 -26.24 0.44 7.79
N LEU A 461 -26.30 -0.88 8.01
CA LEU A 461 -25.12 -1.73 8.17
C LEU A 461 -24.21 -1.68 6.92
N LEU A 462 -24.80 -1.80 5.73
CA LEU A 462 -24.04 -1.76 4.48
C LEU A 462 -23.44 -0.38 4.21
N LEU A 463 -24.08 0.70 4.66
CA LEU A 463 -23.58 2.07 4.49
C LEU A 463 -22.48 2.45 5.47
N THR A 464 -22.41 1.82 6.66
CA THR A 464 -21.42 2.18 7.69
C THR A 464 -20.07 1.48 7.54
N ILE A 465 -20.02 0.37 6.79
CA ILE A 465 -18.76 -0.31 6.42
C ILE A 465 -18.06 0.43 5.28
N TRP A 466 -16.77 0.16 5.10
CA TRP A 466 -15.99 0.80 4.03
C TRP A 466 -16.42 0.29 2.64
N GLU A 467 -16.10 1.05 1.61
CA GLU A 467 -16.41 0.68 0.22
C GLU A 467 -15.85 -0.70 -0.13
N LYS A 468 -14.58 -0.95 0.23
CA LYS A 468 -13.89 -2.21 -0.06
C LYS A 468 -14.53 -3.41 0.61
N ASP A 469 -15.12 -3.23 1.79
CA ASP A 469 -15.83 -4.29 2.51
C ASP A 469 -17.02 -4.81 1.72
N ARG A 470 -17.71 -3.96 0.97
CA ARG A 470 -18.85 -4.37 0.13
C ARG A 470 -18.43 -5.33 -0.99
N ARG A 471 -17.14 -5.30 -1.37
CA ARG A 471 -16.57 -6.11 -2.47
C ARG A 471 -16.25 -7.55 -2.06
N ASP A 472 -16.16 -7.84 -0.77
CA ASP A 472 -15.78 -9.17 -0.26
C ASP A 472 -16.49 -9.62 1.03
N ILE A 473 -17.42 -8.83 1.59
CA ILE A 473 -18.21 -9.23 2.76
C ILE A 473 -19.06 -10.48 2.48
N SER A 474 -19.06 -11.42 3.43
CA SER A 474 -19.81 -12.66 3.32
C SER A 474 -21.24 -12.55 3.88
N PRO A 475 -22.17 -13.41 3.43
CA PRO A 475 -23.52 -13.49 4.00
C PRO A 475 -23.53 -13.76 5.51
N GLU A 476 -22.59 -14.55 6.02
CA GLU A 476 -22.48 -14.91 7.44
C GLU A 476 -22.16 -13.69 8.29
N VAL A 477 -21.24 -12.84 7.82
CA VAL A 477 -20.91 -11.57 8.46
C VAL A 477 -22.16 -10.69 8.49
N LEU A 478 -22.80 -10.46 7.34
CA LEU A 478 -24.00 -9.61 7.27
C LEU A 478 -25.12 -10.07 8.22
N ARG A 479 -25.40 -11.37 8.26
CA ARG A 479 -26.42 -11.95 9.16
C ARG A 479 -26.05 -11.80 10.64
N ASP A 480 -24.80 -12.13 11.01
CA ASP A 480 -24.35 -12.04 12.40
C ASP A 480 -24.41 -10.60 12.93
N HIS A 481 -23.97 -9.64 12.12
CA HIS A 481 -23.95 -8.24 12.52
C HIS A 481 -25.35 -7.60 12.51
N LEU A 482 -26.23 -7.96 11.59
CA LEU A 482 -27.63 -7.53 11.62
C LEU A 482 -28.37 -8.05 12.86
N ALA A 483 -28.03 -9.25 13.34
CA ALA A 483 -28.62 -9.84 14.54
C ALA A 483 -28.18 -9.17 15.87
N THR A 484 -27.37 -8.10 15.81
CA THR A 484 -26.98 -7.32 16.98
C THR A 484 -28.22 -6.73 17.67
N PRO A 485 -28.40 -6.91 19.00
CA PRO A 485 -29.51 -6.28 19.73
C PRO A 485 -29.41 -4.76 19.68
N ILE A 486 -30.56 -4.09 19.51
CA ILE A 486 -30.63 -2.63 19.52
C ILE A 486 -30.35 -2.11 20.94
N VAL A 487 -29.45 -1.12 21.02
CA VAL A 487 -29.14 -0.36 22.24
C VAL A 487 -29.54 1.08 21.99
N ASP A 488 -30.26 1.69 22.93
CA ASP A 488 -30.70 3.08 22.83
C ASP A 488 -29.52 4.05 23.02
N THR A 489 -28.84 4.36 21.92
CA THR A 489 -27.72 5.30 21.88
C THR A 489 -27.57 5.88 20.47
N PRO A 490 -27.25 7.18 20.32
CA PRO A 490 -26.96 7.76 19.01
C PRO A 490 -25.73 7.13 18.33
N LEU A 491 -24.88 6.44 19.10
CA LEU A 491 -23.67 5.76 18.61
C LEU A 491 -23.93 4.35 18.07
N TYR A 492 -25.19 3.88 18.05
CA TYR A 492 -25.52 2.50 17.75
C TYR A 492 -25.05 2.08 16.36
N THR A 493 -25.42 2.83 15.31
CA THR A 493 -25.07 2.45 13.93
C THR A 493 -23.56 2.44 13.72
N GLU A 494 -22.89 3.52 14.10
CA GLU A 494 -21.46 3.75 13.82
C GLU A 494 -20.53 2.89 14.69
N TYR A 495 -20.89 2.64 15.95
CA TYR A 495 -19.99 2.06 16.95
C TYR A 495 -20.55 0.83 17.67
N ILE A 496 -21.71 0.29 17.30
CA ILE A 496 -22.20 -1.02 17.78
C ILE A 496 -22.57 -1.92 16.60
N LEU A 497 -23.41 -1.45 15.67
CA LEU A 497 -23.84 -2.20 14.48
C LEU A 497 -22.70 -2.39 13.49
N ASN A 498 -21.82 -1.40 13.35
CA ASN A 498 -20.68 -1.44 12.45
C ASN A 498 -19.69 -2.58 12.81
N PRO A 499 -19.43 -3.54 11.90
CA PRO A 499 -18.44 -4.60 12.12
C PRO A 499 -17.00 -4.09 12.04
N ARG A 500 -16.75 -3.04 11.24
CA ARG A 500 -15.44 -2.48 10.88
C ARG A 500 -14.82 -1.72 12.06
N VAL A 501 -13.61 -2.11 12.46
CA VAL A 501 -12.84 -1.47 13.54
C VAL A 501 -11.58 -0.79 13.01
N SER A 502 -10.77 -1.51 12.24
CA SER A 502 -9.52 -1.10 11.60
C SER A 502 -9.51 -1.64 10.15
N ASN A 503 -8.40 -2.16 9.63
CA ASN A 503 -8.28 -2.74 8.29
C ASN A 503 -8.40 -4.29 8.23
N GLU A 504 -8.97 -4.93 9.26
CA GLU A 504 -9.14 -6.39 9.35
C GLU A 504 -10.05 -7.01 8.27
N MET A 505 -10.03 -8.33 8.08
CA MET A 505 -11.16 -9.01 7.43
C MET A 505 -12.39 -8.95 8.33
N LEU A 506 -13.55 -8.63 7.76
CA LEU A 506 -14.79 -8.73 8.53
C LEU A 506 -15.15 -10.20 8.75
N THR A 507 -15.39 -10.57 10.00
CA THR A 507 -15.77 -11.93 10.42
C THR A 507 -17.06 -11.92 11.25
N PRO A 508 -17.82 -13.03 11.31
CA PRO A 508 -19.05 -13.13 12.09
C PRO A 508 -18.76 -13.33 13.59
N TYR A 509 -18.26 -12.29 14.27
CA TYR A 509 -17.78 -12.38 15.64
C TYR A 509 -18.82 -12.06 16.72
N LYS A 510 -19.90 -11.33 16.42
CA LYS A 510 -20.75 -10.73 17.46
C LYS A 510 -21.56 -11.74 18.23
N SER A 511 -22.25 -12.64 17.54
CA SER A 511 -23.07 -13.64 18.22
C SER A 511 -22.23 -14.64 19.01
N PRO A 512 -21.11 -15.18 18.48
CA PRO A 512 -20.23 -16.06 19.25
C PRO A 512 -19.63 -15.37 20.49
N LEU A 513 -19.06 -14.17 20.36
CA LEU A 513 -18.49 -13.44 21.51
C LEU A 513 -19.56 -13.13 22.56
N ARG A 514 -20.75 -12.68 22.12
CA ARG A 514 -21.87 -12.43 23.03
C ARG A 514 -22.34 -13.69 23.77
N ALA A 515 -22.28 -14.86 23.13
CA ALA A 515 -22.70 -16.13 23.71
C ALA A 515 -21.70 -16.69 24.75
N ARG A 516 -20.41 -16.33 24.66
CA ARG A 516 -19.38 -16.75 25.62
C ARG A 516 -19.50 -16.08 26.98
N HIS A 517 -20.29 -15.01 27.08
CA HIS A 517 -20.48 -14.24 28.31
C HIS A 517 -21.93 -14.34 28.83
N SER A 518 -22.07 -14.52 30.15
CA SER A 518 -23.39 -14.63 30.79
C SER A 518 -24.22 -13.35 30.61
N GLY A 519 -25.56 -13.46 30.73
CA GLY A 519 -26.44 -12.29 30.70
C GLY A 519 -26.11 -11.27 31.80
N ASP A 520 -25.74 -11.74 32.99
CA ASP A 520 -25.35 -10.88 34.11
C ASP A 520 -24.04 -10.15 33.85
N PHE A 521 -23.02 -10.85 33.33
CA PHE A 521 -21.74 -10.21 33.00
C PHE A 521 -21.90 -9.15 31.92
N ARG A 522 -22.71 -9.43 30.88
CA ARG A 522 -23.03 -8.46 29.82
C ARG A 522 -23.64 -7.17 30.39
N ARG A 523 -24.67 -7.30 31.24
CA ARG A 523 -25.30 -6.15 31.90
C ARG A 523 -24.33 -5.40 32.81
N ALA A 524 -23.46 -6.12 33.52
CA ALA A 524 -22.45 -5.52 34.38
C ALA A 524 -21.45 -4.69 33.55
N CYS A 525 -20.95 -5.23 32.43
CA CYS A 525 -20.06 -4.48 31.53
C CYS A 525 -20.75 -3.29 30.86
N GLN A 526 -22.04 -3.38 30.53
CA GLN A 526 -22.80 -2.22 30.02
C GLN A 526 -22.91 -1.10 31.07
N ALA A 527 -23.09 -1.46 32.33
CA ALA A 527 -23.14 -0.50 33.44
C ALA A 527 -21.76 0.07 33.81
N ASP A 528 -20.72 -0.76 33.73
CA ASP A 528 -19.32 -0.39 33.96
C ASP A 528 -18.39 -1.04 32.92
N PRO A 529 -18.11 -0.37 31.78
CA PRO A 529 -17.24 -0.91 30.73
C PRO A 529 -15.80 -1.24 31.20
N LYS A 530 -15.37 -0.74 32.36
CA LYS A 530 -14.06 -1.10 32.94
C LYS A 530 -13.96 -2.58 33.29
N LEU A 531 -15.08 -3.25 33.52
CA LEU A 531 -15.11 -4.70 33.71
C LEU A 531 -14.65 -5.45 32.44
N TRP A 532 -14.99 -4.93 31.26
CA TRP A 532 -14.51 -5.48 29.99
C TRP A 532 -13.01 -5.20 29.79
N VAL A 533 -12.56 -3.98 30.11
CA VAL A 533 -11.11 -3.63 30.09
C VAL A 533 -10.31 -4.60 30.98
N LYS A 534 -10.76 -4.80 32.21
CA LYS A 534 -10.17 -5.74 33.16
C LYS A 534 -10.10 -7.16 32.59
N TRP A 535 -11.21 -7.63 32.01
CA TRP A 535 -11.29 -8.97 31.44
C TRP A 535 -10.29 -9.14 30.29
N CYS A 536 -10.23 -8.21 29.34
CA CYS A 536 -9.26 -8.29 28.24
C CYS A 536 -7.82 -8.32 28.74
N ARG A 537 -7.48 -7.47 29.71
CA ARG A 537 -6.13 -7.42 30.30
C ARG A 537 -5.75 -8.73 31.00
N GLU A 538 -6.67 -9.34 31.73
CA GLU A 538 -6.41 -10.56 32.50
C GLU A 538 -6.42 -11.84 31.64
N ASN A 539 -7.04 -11.79 30.47
CA ASN A 539 -7.25 -12.97 29.63
C ASN A 539 -6.51 -12.93 28.29
N ILE A 540 -5.92 -11.80 27.88
CA ILE A 540 -5.21 -11.68 26.61
C ILE A 540 -3.74 -11.35 26.85
N LEU A 541 -2.86 -12.28 26.47
CA LEU A 541 -1.41 -12.11 26.48
C LEU A 541 -0.94 -11.35 25.23
N ILE A 542 0.03 -10.43 25.40
CA ILE A 542 0.63 -9.71 24.29
C ILE A 542 1.88 -10.43 23.76
N ASP A 543 1.85 -10.76 22.47
CA ASP A 543 2.97 -11.29 21.68
C ASP A 543 3.43 -10.24 20.66
N ARG A 544 4.72 -9.87 20.70
CA ARG A 544 5.33 -8.92 19.77
C ARG A 544 6.29 -9.57 18.77
N GLN A 545 6.51 -10.87 18.91
CA GLN A 545 7.49 -11.64 18.16
C GLN A 545 6.89 -12.26 16.91
N TRP A 546 5.72 -12.90 17.04
CA TRP A 546 5.15 -13.73 15.99
C TRP A 546 4.14 -13.02 15.09
N ASN A 547 3.95 -11.71 15.23
CA ASN A 547 3.20 -10.90 14.26
C ASN A 547 3.91 -9.57 13.94
N PRO A 548 5.14 -9.62 13.38
CA PRO A 548 5.97 -8.43 13.16
C PRO A 548 5.40 -7.43 12.15
N GLN A 549 4.44 -7.84 11.31
CA GLN A 549 3.77 -6.97 10.33
C GLN A 549 2.47 -6.37 10.87
N SER A 550 2.10 -6.67 12.12
CA SER A 550 0.82 -6.28 12.72
C SER A 550 -0.39 -6.64 11.85
N LEU A 551 -0.37 -7.85 11.27
CA LEU A 551 -1.52 -8.37 10.54
C LEU A 551 -2.71 -8.47 11.47
N CYS A 552 -3.90 -8.13 10.99
CA CYS A 552 -5.10 -8.19 11.81
C CYS A 552 -5.52 -9.64 12.06
N MET A 553 -5.49 -10.06 13.32
CA MET A 553 -6.01 -11.36 13.76
C MET A 553 -7.53 -11.30 13.93
N SER A 554 -8.25 -12.37 13.58
CA SER A 554 -9.70 -12.41 13.78
C SER A 554 -10.07 -12.28 15.28
N PRO A 555 -11.14 -11.55 15.64
CA PRO A 555 -11.56 -11.45 17.04
C PRO A 555 -11.90 -12.80 17.70
N LEU A 556 -12.38 -13.78 16.91
CA LEU A 556 -12.67 -15.11 17.44
C LEU A 556 -11.39 -15.91 17.70
N SER A 557 -10.39 -15.75 16.85
CA SER A 557 -9.09 -16.38 17.05
C SER A 557 -8.41 -15.82 18.29
N VAL A 558 -8.44 -14.49 18.50
CA VAL A 558 -7.94 -13.85 19.73
C VAL A 558 -8.67 -14.40 20.97
N ASP A 559 -9.99 -14.59 20.88
CA ASP A 559 -10.76 -15.19 21.97
C ASP A 559 -10.35 -16.65 22.25
N GLU A 560 -9.98 -17.42 21.23
CA GLU A 560 -9.63 -18.83 21.41
C GLU A 560 -8.19 -19.03 21.87
N CYS A 561 -7.24 -18.32 21.26
CA CYS A 561 -5.81 -18.45 21.55
C CYS A 561 -5.38 -17.70 22.80
N ARG A 562 -6.13 -16.66 23.21
CA ARG A 562 -5.82 -15.78 24.35
C ARG A 562 -4.46 -15.08 24.24
N THR A 563 -3.86 -15.01 23.05
CA THR A 563 -2.53 -14.43 22.81
C THR A 563 -2.52 -13.72 21.46
N THR A 564 -2.10 -12.46 21.41
CA THR A 564 -2.08 -11.69 20.15
C THR A 564 -1.17 -10.46 20.26
N ASP A 565 -0.96 -9.73 19.18
CA ASP A 565 -0.23 -8.46 19.20
C ASP A 565 -1.11 -7.29 19.71
N PRO A 566 -0.53 -6.14 20.09
CA PRO A 566 -1.31 -5.03 20.63
C PRO A 566 -2.41 -4.52 19.70
N HIS A 567 -2.19 -4.45 18.38
CA HIS A 567 -3.17 -3.93 17.44
C HIS A 567 -4.38 -4.88 17.34
N SER A 568 -4.10 -6.18 17.21
CA SER A 568 -5.15 -7.20 17.20
C SER A 568 -5.91 -7.32 18.54
N ARG A 569 -5.23 -7.09 19.69
CA ARG A 569 -5.91 -6.96 21.00
C ARG A 569 -6.88 -5.77 20.97
N ASP A 570 -6.50 -4.65 20.40
CA ASP A 570 -7.33 -3.44 20.35
C ASP A 570 -8.56 -3.64 19.46
N ILE A 571 -8.39 -4.32 18.31
CA ILE A 571 -9.50 -4.77 17.46
C ILE A 571 -10.42 -5.72 18.23
N PHE A 572 -9.87 -6.73 18.90
CA PHE A 572 -10.63 -7.67 19.72
C PHE A 572 -11.39 -6.98 20.86
N PHE A 573 -10.77 -6.02 21.55
CA PHE A 573 -11.42 -5.26 22.60
C PHE A 573 -12.66 -4.54 22.06
N VAL A 574 -12.53 -3.83 20.94
CA VAL A 574 -13.65 -3.12 20.32
C VAL A 574 -14.71 -4.11 19.86
N ALA A 575 -14.34 -5.16 19.13
CA ALA A 575 -15.24 -6.20 18.67
C ALA A 575 -16.05 -6.83 19.82
N GLY A 576 -15.39 -7.17 20.92
CA GLY A 576 -16.03 -7.67 22.13
C GLY A 576 -16.93 -6.63 22.78
N ALA A 577 -16.46 -5.39 23.00
CA ALA A 577 -17.26 -4.32 23.59
C ALA A 577 -18.56 -4.07 22.79
N ARG A 578 -18.47 -4.02 21.45
CA ARG A 578 -19.62 -3.89 20.55
C ARG A 578 -20.57 -5.09 20.65
N SER A 579 -20.02 -6.30 20.80
CA SER A 579 -20.80 -7.53 21.02
C SER A 579 -21.56 -7.53 22.36
N LEU A 580 -21.05 -6.80 23.36
CA LEU A 580 -21.69 -6.54 24.65
C LEU A 580 -22.65 -5.33 24.61
N GLY A 581 -22.77 -4.62 23.47
CA GLY A 581 -23.63 -3.44 23.33
C GLY A 581 -23.00 -2.13 23.85
N ILE A 582 -21.68 -2.07 23.96
CA ILE A 582 -20.92 -0.88 24.39
C ILE A 582 -20.34 -0.21 23.14
N PRO A 583 -20.62 1.07 22.86
CA PRO A 583 -19.97 1.77 21.76
C PRO A 583 -18.46 1.86 22.01
N ALA A 584 -17.66 1.44 21.04
CA ALA A 584 -16.21 1.41 21.14
C ALA A 584 -15.53 1.64 19.79
N ARG A 585 -14.28 2.13 19.81
CA ARG A 585 -13.48 2.41 18.61
C ARG A 585 -11.98 2.35 18.89
N ILE A 586 -11.19 2.34 17.82
CA ILE A 586 -9.81 2.82 17.85
C ILE A 586 -9.86 4.26 17.32
N ASP A 587 -9.37 5.23 18.10
CA ASP A 587 -9.36 6.63 17.69
C ASP A 587 -8.45 6.79 16.46
N PRO A 588 -8.95 7.32 15.34
CA PRO A 588 -8.20 7.34 14.08
C PRO A 588 -6.99 8.28 14.12
N VAL A 589 -6.93 9.22 15.07
CA VAL A 589 -5.82 10.19 15.15
C VAL A 589 -4.72 9.73 16.09
N THR A 590 -5.11 9.26 17.27
CA THR A 590 -4.15 8.88 18.32
C THR A 590 -3.85 7.39 18.33
N GLY A 591 -4.58 6.59 17.55
CA GLY A 591 -4.49 5.12 17.53
C GLY A 591 -4.93 4.47 18.85
N LYS A 592 -5.60 5.20 19.74
CA LYS A 592 -5.96 4.72 21.08
C LYS A 592 -7.28 3.98 21.07
N THR A 593 -7.32 2.84 21.72
CA THR A 593 -8.57 2.12 21.98
C THR A 593 -9.45 2.90 22.96
N GLN A 594 -10.74 3.04 22.64
CA GLN A 594 -11.70 3.83 23.42
C GLN A 594 -13.05 3.11 23.53
N TYR A 595 -13.76 3.35 24.62
CA TYR A 595 -15.19 3.06 24.77
C TYR A 595 -15.97 4.33 25.12
N ALA A 596 -17.25 4.39 24.81
CA ALA A 596 -18.11 5.50 25.17
C ALA A 596 -18.76 5.28 26.55
N ASP A 597 -18.76 6.32 27.40
CA ASP A 597 -19.54 6.32 28.63
C ASP A 597 -21.05 6.50 28.37
N ALA A 598 -21.86 6.45 29.42
CA ALA A 598 -23.32 6.62 29.31
C ALA A 598 -23.76 7.99 28.75
N LYS A 599 -22.87 8.98 28.65
CA LYS A 599 -23.12 10.29 28.04
C LYS A 599 -22.59 10.38 26.60
N GLY A 600 -22.07 9.28 26.05
CA GLY A 600 -21.49 9.22 24.71
C GLY A 600 -20.07 9.80 24.61
N ARG A 601 -19.37 10.04 25.74
CA ARG A 601 -18.00 10.55 25.73
C ARG A 601 -17.01 9.40 25.65
N PHE A 602 -16.06 9.47 24.73
CA PHE A 602 -15.03 8.45 24.57
C PHE A 602 -13.96 8.55 25.67
N ILE A 603 -13.64 7.40 26.26
CA ILE A 603 -12.65 7.22 27.32
C ILE A 603 -11.53 6.31 26.81
N ASP A 604 -10.28 6.76 26.92
CA ASP A 604 -9.08 5.98 26.57
C ASP A 604 -8.99 4.72 27.45
N VAL A 605 -8.73 3.58 26.83
CA VAL A 605 -8.49 2.30 27.50
C VAL A 605 -7.03 2.21 27.92
N ASP A 606 -6.78 1.88 29.19
CA ASP A 606 -5.46 1.56 29.70
C ASP A 606 -5.38 0.07 30.02
N PHE A 607 -4.49 -0.64 29.32
CA PHE A 607 -4.20 -2.06 29.56
C PHE A 607 -3.03 -2.28 30.54
N GLY A 608 -2.51 -1.22 31.18
CA GLY A 608 -1.43 -1.26 32.17
C GLY A 608 -1.79 -1.90 33.52
N GLU A 609 -0.82 -1.93 34.43
CA GLU A 609 -0.92 -2.68 35.70
C GLU A 609 -2.02 -2.17 36.65
N SER A 610 -2.39 -0.88 36.58
CA SER A 610 -3.42 -0.32 37.44
C SER A 610 -4.80 -0.18 36.77
N LEU A 611 -5.85 -0.72 37.40
CA LEU A 611 -7.26 -0.45 37.05
C LEU A 611 -7.73 0.94 37.54
N THR A 612 -6.93 1.61 38.38
CA THR A 612 -7.09 3.06 38.49
C THR A 612 -6.64 3.61 37.17
N ALA A 613 -7.56 4.22 36.41
CA ALA A 613 -7.21 5.02 35.25
C ALA A 613 -5.90 5.73 35.55
N SER A 614 -4.80 5.35 34.88
CA SER A 614 -3.58 6.16 34.95
C SER A 614 -4.07 7.57 34.65
N PRO A 615 -3.80 8.57 35.51
CA PRO A 615 -4.27 9.92 35.26
C PRO A 615 -3.87 10.22 33.82
N SER A 616 -4.87 10.50 32.97
CA SER A 616 -4.64 10.69 31.54
C SER A 616 -3.43 11.59 31.42
N GLN A 617 -2.39 11.13 30.69
CA GLN A 617 -1.18 11.92 30.45
C GLN A 617 -1.61 13.38 30.27
N PRO A 618 -1.11 14.32 31.11
CA PRO A 618 -1.66 15.65 31.17
C PRO A 618 -1.74 16.22 29.75
N LYS A 619 -2.90 16.74 29.34
CA LYS A 619 -3.12 17.16 27.95
C LYS A 619 -3.00 18.68 27.81
N GLY A 620 -2.51 19.13 26.67
CA GLY A 620 -2.60 20.52 26.21
C GLY A 620 -3.40 20.60 24.91
N SER A 621 -3.64 21.81 24.43
CA SER A 621 -4.19 22.03 23.10
C SER A 621 -3.15 22.64 22.17
N LEU A 622 -3.34 22.40 20.87
CA LEU A 622 -2.47 22.87 19.81
C LEU A 622 -3.25 23.80 18.90
N GLN A 623 -2.71 24.99 18.66
CA GLN A 623 -3.25 25.99 17.74
C GLN A 623 -2.11 26.49 16.87
N ILE A 624 -1.96 25.94 15.67
CA ILE A 624 -0.79 26.23 14.84
C ILE A 624 -1.00 27.55 14.12
N ASP A 625 -0.08 28.49 14.34
CA ASP A 625 -0.11 29.79 13.68
C ASP A 625 0.49 29.65 12.29
N PHE A 626 -0.26 30.08 11.27
CA PHE A 626 0.20 30.10 9.90
C PHE A 626 -0.06 31.47 9.26
N THR A 627 0.99 32.01 8.65
CA THR A 627 0.87 33.16 7.75
C THR A 627 0.86 32.61 6.33
N PRO A 628 -0.16 32.93 5.51
CA PRO A 628 -0.20 32.49 4.12
C PRO A 628 1.14 32.67 3.41
N ALA A 629 1.62 31.59 2.80
CA ALA A 629 2.90 31.52 2.12
C ALA A 629 2.65 31.19 0.64
N GLY A 630 2.91 32.15 -0.24
CA GLY A 630 2.50 32.04 -1.64
C GLY A 630 0.97 31.90 -1.74
N ARG A 631 0.50 30.78 -2.32
CA ARG A 631 -0.94 30.46 -2.48
C ARG A 631 -1.50 29.54 -1.42
N ILE A 632 -0.65 29.07 -0.53
CA ILE A 632 -1.08 28.20 0.55
C ILE A 632 -1.74 29.11 1.58
N HIS A 633 -3.07 29.16 1.56
CA HIS A 633 -3.88 29.91 2.53
C HIS A 633 -4.31 29.03 3.70
N ASP A 634 -4.63 27.77 3.42
CA ASP A 634 -4.97 26.74 4.40
C ASP A 634 -4.16 25.46 4.11
N PRO A 635 -3.01 25.26 4.76
CA PRO A 635 -2.13 24.11 4.51
C PRO A 635 -2.83 22.77 4.72
N VAL A 636 -2.59 21.83 3.82
CA VAL A 636 -3.11 20.44 3.88
C VAL A 636 -2.09 19.52 4.57
N TYR A 637 -2.56 18.68 5.48
CA TYR A 637 -1.76 17.67 6.18
C TYR A 637 -1.22 16.63 5.18
N TYR A 638 -0.02 16.10 5.39
CA TYR A 638 0.75 15.26 4.46
C TYR A 638 1.23 15.91 3.16
N SER A 639 0.51 16.88 2.59
CA SER A 639 1.01 17.62 1.42
C SER A 639 1.99 18.73 1.81
N HIS A 640 1.64 19.48 2.85
CA HIS A 640 2.37 20.70 3.24
C HIS A 640 3.11 20.57 4.57
N PHE A 641 2.50 19.87 5.52
CA PHE A 641 3.07 19.67 6.85
C PHE A 641 2.57 18.38 7.51
N SER A 642 3.32 17.90 8.49
CA SER A 642 2.93 16.81 9.37
C SER A 642 3.40 17.08 10.81
N ILE A 643 2.82 16.35 11.77
CA ILE A 643 3.16 16.47 13.19
C ILE A 643 3.44 15.10 13.77
N SER A 644 4.57 14.96 14.45
CA SER A 644 4.99 13.74 15.13
C SER A 644 5.21 14.00 16.60
N LYS A 645 4.72 13.12 17.48
CA LYS A 645 5.13 13.11 18.89
C LYS A 645 6.52 12.49 19.00
N ILE A 646 7.45 13.11 19.72
CA ILE A 646 8.75 12.49 20.02
C ILE A 646 8.59 11.63 21.28
N LYS A 647 8.83 10.33 21.13
CA LYS A 647 8.76 9.35 22.22
C LYS A 647 10.05 8.54 22.26
N ASN A 648 10.72 8.52 23.42
CA ASN A 648 12.03 7.88 23.60
C ASN A 648 13.06 8.36 22.56
N GLY A 649 13.07 9.67 22.29
CA GLY A 649 13.94 10.29 21.30
C GLY A 649 13.64 9.94 19.83
N LEU A 650 12.49 9.32 19.52
CA LEU A 650 12.06 9.00 18.16
C LEU A 650 10.76 9.72 17.77
N PRO A 651 10.67 10.33 16.58
CA PRO A 651 9.40 10.82 16.04
C PRO A 651 8.43 9.67 15.77
N GLN A 652 7.18 9.87 16.18
CA GLN A 652 6.01 9.05 15.87
C GLN A 652 4.91 9.95 15.30
N LEU A 653 4.61 9.78 14.01
CA LEU A 653 3.60 10.55 13.28
C LEU A 653 2.22 10.46 13.94
N LEU A 654 1.52 11.59 13.98
CA LEU A 654 0.09 11.65 14.30
C LEU A 654 -0.72 11.46 13.02
N GLU A 655 -1.72 10.60 13.06
CA GLU A 655 -2.53 10.29 11.89
C GLU A 655 -3.67 11.31 11.76
N TYR A 656 -3.81 11.97 10.62
CA TYR A 656 -4.99 12.78 10.31
C TYR A 656 -5.54 12.33 8.94
N PRO A 657 -6.82 12.62 8.63
CA PRO A 657 -7.32 12.42 7.27
C PRO A 657 -6.41 13.11 6.24
N GLU A 658 -6.19 12.49 5.07
CA GLU A 658 -5.28 13.03 4.04
C GLU A 658 -5.73 14.41 3.53
N GLU A 659 -7.03 14.65 3.53
CA GLU A 659 -7.67 15.92 3.15
C GLU A 659 -7.75 16.94 4.30
N ALA A 660 -7.21 16.63 5.49
CA ALA A 660 -7.31 17.50 6.64
C ALA A 660 -6.50 18.79 6.43
N THR A 661 -7.19 19.94 6.47
CA THR A 661 -6.53 21.24 6.44
C THR A 661 -6.13 21.72 7.82
N LEU A 662 -5.18 22.66 7.89
CA LEU A 662 -4.75 23.28 9.13
C LEU A 662 -5.91 23.97 9.85
N GLY A 663 -6.77 24.68 9.11
CA GLY A 663 -7.98 25.29 9.63
C GLY A 663 -8.89 24.27 10.30
N LYS A 664 -9.07 23.10 9.66
CA LYS A 664 -9.84 21.99 10.23
C LYS A 664 -9.20 21.45 11.50
N ILE A 665 -7.89 21.17 11.48
CA ILE A 665 -7.14 20.67 12.64
C ILE A 665 -7.22 21.64 13.84
N ASN A 666 -7.01 22.95 13.59
CA ASN A 666 -7.12 23.99 14.61
C ASN A 666 -8.57 24.10 15.15
N SER A 667 -9.58 23.98 14.28
CA SER A 667 -10.99 24.05 14.69
C SER A 667 -11.43 22.85 15.53
N ASP A 668 -10.92 21.65 15.23
CA ASP A 668 -11.22 20.44 15.99
C ASP A 668 -10.57 20.50 17.39
N ASN A 669 -9.48 21.27 17.53
CA ASN A 669 -8.80 21.59 18.78
C ASN A 669 -8.60 20.35 19.68
N LYS A 670 -8.20 19.24 19.05
CA LYS A 670 -8.13 17.94 19.72
C LYS A 670 -7.06 17.98 20.82
N PRO A 671 -7.38 17.63 22.08
CA PRO A 671 -6.39 17.60 23.14
C PRO A 671 -5.30 16.57 22.88
N LEU A 672 -4.03 17.02 22.89
CA LEU A 672 -2.85 16.18 22.72
C LEU A 672 -2.15 15.98 24.06
N GLU A 673 -1.48 14.85 24.24
CA GLU A 673 -0.68 14.61 25.44
C GLU A 673 0.46 15.63 25.53
N ALA A 674 0.78 16.07 26.75
CA ALA A 674 1.95 16.89 26.96
C ALA A 674 3.23 16.14 26.58
N GLY A 675 4.24 16.90 26.16
CA GLY A 675 5.52 16.37 25.72
C GLY A 675 6.08 17.10 24.50
N GLN A 676 7.13 16.52 23.93
CA GLN A 676 7.86 17.07 22.79
C GLN A 676 7.28 16.58 21.46
N TYR A 677 7.22 17.48 20.48
CA TYR A 677 6.66 17.25 19.16
C TYR A 677 7.59 17.79 18.08
N LEU A 678 7.53 17.19 16.90
CA LEU A 678 8.22 17.60 15.67
C LEU A 678 7.15 17.98 14.64
N MET A 679 7.19 19.21 14.14
CA MET A 679 6.48 19.63 12.94
C MET A 679 7.46 19.65 11.78
N VAL A 680 7.12 18.96 10.70
CA VAL A 680 7.87 19.00 9.45
C VAL A 680 7.00 19.66 8.40
N SER A 681 7.59 20.51 7.58
CA SER A 681 6.94 21.15 6.43
C SER A 681 7.92 21.19 5.27
N GLY A 682 7.40 21.30 4.06
CA GLY A 682 8.26 21.51 2.91
C GLY A 682 7.51 21.86 1.64
N GLN A 683 8.25 22.43 0.71
CA GLN A 683 7.78 22.68 -0.65
C GLN A 683 8.60 21.83 -1.61
N ARG A 684 7.92 20.94 -2.33
CA ARG A 684 8.52 20.15 -3.41
C ARG A 684 8.60 20.98 -4.69
N MET A 685 9.77 20.96 -5.31
CA MET A 685 10.09 21.64 -6.56
C MET A 685 9.85 20.71 -7.74
N ALA A 686 9.74 21.27 -8.95
CA ALA A 686 9.48 20.49 -10.17
C ALA A 686 10.55 19.43 -10.50
N ASN A 687 11.80 19.63 -10.05
CA ASN A 687 12.87 18.64 -10.22
C ASN A 687 12.88 17.55 -9.11
N GLY A 688 11.95 17.64 -8.17
CA GLY A 688 11.83 16.76 -7.00
C GLY A 688 12.62 17.21 -5.77
N ASN A 689 13.40 18.29 -5.86
CA ASN A 689 14.06 18.87 -4.68
C ASN A 689 13.02 19.34 -3.68
N VAL A 690 13.35 19.32 -2.39
CA VAL A 690 12.45 19.80 -1.35
C VAL A 690 13.12 20.86 -0.49
N LEU A 691 12.45 21.99 -0.33
CA LEU A 691 12.76 23.00 0.68
C LEU A 691 12.08 22.63 1.99
N ALA A 692 12.70 21.76 2.77
CA ALA A 692 12.15 21.26 4.03
C ALA A 692 12.50 22.16 5.21
N ARG A 693 11.64 22.15 6.23
CA ARG A 693 11.85 22.77 7.54
C ARG A 693 11.30 21.85 8.63
N MET A 694 12.10 21.68 9.67
CA MET A 694 11.77 20.96 10.90
C MET A 694 11.66 21.95 12.05
N GLU A 695 10.64 21.81 12.89
CA GLU A 695 10.47 22.56 14.13
C GLU A 695 10.14 21.61 15.28
N ILE A 696 11.01 21.54 16.28
CA ILE A 696 10.77 20.80 17.52
C ILE A 696 10.24 21.77 18.56
N PHE A 697 9.07 21.45 19.14
CA PHE A 697 8.36 22.26 20.13
C PHE A 697 7.77 21.38 21.23
N SER A 698 7.23 21.99 22.28
CA SER A 698 6.61 21.29 23.42
C SER A 698 5.14 21.67 23.57
N ILE A 699 4.32 20.70 23.98
CA ILE A 699 2.94 20.91 24.41
C ILE A 699 2.91 20.84 25.94
N ASP A 700 2.56 21.98 26.57
CA ASP A 700 2.43 22.07 28.02
C ASP A 700 1.02 21.64 28.51
N PRO A 701 0.93 20.96 29.66
CA PRO A 701 -0.34 20.60 30.27
C PRO A 701 -1.26 21.80 30.54
N GLY A 702 -2.52 21.70 30.13
CA GLY A 702 -3.56 22.70 30.38
C GLY A 702 -3.38 24.03 29.64
N LYS A 703 -2.37 24.16 28.76
CA LYS A 703 -2.11 25.36 27.96
C LYS A 703 -2.53 25.19 26.50
N VAL A 704 -2.80 26.30 25.85
CA VAL A 704 -2.86 26.42 24.39
C VAL A 704 -1.45 26.71 23.90
N ASN A 705 -0.92 25.84 23.04
CA ASN A 705 0.44 25.97 22.50
C ASN A 705 0.33 26.41 21.04
N THR A 706 1.09 27.44 20.66
CA THR A 706 0.99 28.09 19.35
C THR A 706 2.29 28.07 18.56
N PRO A 707 2.77 26.89 18.10
CA PRO A 707 3.94 26.83 17.22
C PRO A 707 3.60 27.47 15.86
N ARG A 708 4.64 27.93 15.15
CA ARG A 708 4.46 28.61 13.87
C ARG A 708 4.77 27.69 12.71
N LEU A 709 3.79 27.42 11.84
CA LEU A 709 4.04 26.73 10.58
C LEU A 709 4.69 27.70 9.58
N VAL A 710 5.85 27.32 9.05
CA VAL A 710 6.59 28.07 8.03
C VAL A 710 6.90 27.15 6.86
N ILE A 711 6.22 27.35 5.74
CA ILE A 711 6.49 26.63 4.49
C ILE A 711 7.47 27.47 3.68
N ARG A 712 8.70 26.97 3.50
CA ARG A 712 9.75 27.64 2.73
C ARG A 712 9.30 27.80 1.27
N GLN A 713 9.67 28.92 0.64
CA GLN A 713 9.27 29.24 -0.73
C GLN A 713 10.48 29.47 -1.63
N ASP A 714 10.45 28.93 -2.85
CA ASP A 714 11.31 29.41 -3.94
C ASP A 714 10.57 30.48 -4.76
N LEU A 715 10.96 31.73 -4.55
CA LEU A 715 10.44 32.90 -5.24
C LEU A 715 11.13 33.16 -6.59
N SER A 716 12.07 32.31 -7.01
CA SER A 716 12.53 32.36 -8.40
C SER A 716 11.33 32.05 -9.32
N GLY A 717 11.05 32.97 -10.24
CA GLY A 717 9.86 32.95 -11.10
C GLY A 717 9.84 31.74 -12.05
N ALA A 718 8.75 31.58 -12.81
CA ALA A 718 8.68 30.59 -13.88
C ALA A 718 9.76 30.91 -14.93
N GLN A 719 10.81 30.09 -15.00
CA GLN A 719 11.84 30.22 -16.04
C GLN A 719 11.36 29.54 -17.32
N VAL A 720 11.71 30.12 -18.47
CA VAL A 720 11.53 29.41 -19.75
C VAL A 720 12.55 28.29 -19.79
N ILE A 721 12.07 27.05 -19.77
CA ILE A 721 12.90 25.84 -19.71
C ILE A 721 13.02 25.15 -21.07
N GLY A 722 12.22 25.56 -22.06
CA GLY A 722 12.33 25.09 -23.43
C GLY A 722 11.26 25.67 -24.34
N ASN A 723 11.07 25.06 -25.51
CA ASN A 723 10.09 25.52 -26.50
C ASN A 723 9.52 24.37 -27.34
N PHE A 724 8.35 24.58 -27.95
CA PHE A 724 7.78 23.70 -28.97
C PHE A 724 6.76 24.43 -29.84
N ASN A 725 6.51 23.94 -31.04
CA ASN A 725 5.60 24.56 -31.99
C ASN A 725 4.11 24.38 -31.60
N SER A 726 3.51 25.43 -31.05
CA SER A 726 2.07 25.49 -30.73
C SER A 726 1.16 25.46 -31.96
N GLU A 727 1.69 25.60 -33.18
CA GLU A 727 0.94 25.40 -34.43
C GLU A 727 0.97 23.94 -34.91
N ASN A 728 1.59 23.02 -34.17
CA ASN A 728 1.47 21.60 -34.49
C ASN A 728 0.01 21.16 -34.51
N LEU A 729 -0.30 20.29 -35.46
CA LEU A 729 -1.64 19.77 -35.65
C LEU A 729 -1.86 18.56 -34.73
N TYR A 730 -3.04 18.51 -34.14
CA TYR A 730 -3.56 17.36 -33.45
C TYR A 730 -4.91 16.97 -34.06
N TYR A 731 -5.32 15.71 -33.91
CA TYR A 731 -6.65 15.25 -34.33
C TYR A 731 -7.65 15.49 -33.19
N ASP A 732 -8.62 16.37 -33.39
CA ASP A 732 -9.68 16.69 -32.42
C ASP A 732 -10.74 15.58 -32.41
N LEU A 733 -10.94 14.93 -31.26
CA LEU A 733 -11.89 13.83 -31.14
C LEU A 733 -13.36 14.29 -31.19
N ASP A 734 -13.65 15.47 -30.65
CA ASP A 734 -15.00 16.03 -30.64
C ASP A 734 -15.36 16.58 -32.03
N GLY A 735 -14.46 17.38 -32.59
CA GLY A 735 -14.64 17.99 -33.91
C GLY A 735 -14.38 17.06 -35.09
N LYS A 736 -13.78 15.88 -34.86
CA LYS A 736 -13.38 14.88 -35.87
C LYS A 736 -12.58 15.50 -37.02
N THR A 737 -11.63 16.37 -36.69
CA THR A 737 -10.83 17.10 -37.69
C THR A 737 -9.48 17.49 -37.10
N SER A 738 -8.48 17.72 -37.96
CA SER A 738 -7.17 18.19 -37.52
C SER A 738 -7.18 19.70 -37.30
N LYS A 739 -6.69 20.16 -36.15
CA LYS A 739 -6.58 21.58 -35.79
C LYS A 739 -5.23 21.82 -35.15
N SER A 740 -4.75 23.07 -35.13
CA SER A 740 -3.53 23.39 -34.39
C SER A 740 -3.80 23.49 -32.89
N LEU A 741 -2.81 23.15 -32.06
CA LEU A 741 -2.91 23.25 -30.61
C LEU A 741 -3.36 24.67 -30.20
N LEU A 742 -2.74 25.70 -30.79
CA LEU A 742 -3.04 27.09 -30.50
C LEU A 742 -4.47 27.50 -30.87
N SER A 743 -5.02 26.94 -31.95
CA SER A 743 -6.41 27.23 -32.35
C SER A 743 -7.45 26.73 -31.33
N THR A 744 -7.10 25.69 -30.57
CA THR A 744 -7.96 25.13 -29.51
C THR A 744 -7.69 25.78 -28.16
N THR A 745 -6.43 26.00 -27.81
CA THR A 745 -6.05 26.53 -26.49
C THR A 745 -6.26 28.03 -26.37
N GLY A 746 -6.21 28.76 -27.49
CA GLY A 746 -6.34 30.21 -27.53
C GLY A 746 -5.07 30.93 -27.06
N ARG A 747 -5.19 32.24 -26.81
CA ARG A 747 -4.06 33.06 -26.39
C ARG A 747 -3.80 32.95 -24.89
N GLY A 748 -2.53 32.91 -24.50
CA GLY A 748 -2.08 32.82 -23.11
C GLY A 748 -1.38 31.51 -22.81
N TYR A 749 -1.31 31.16 -21.53
CA TYR A 749 -0.81 29.87 -21.09
C TYR A 749 -1.88 28.79 -21.23
N TYR A 750 -1.45 27.57 -21.55
CA TYR A 750 -2.28 26.37 -21.61
C TYR A 750 -1.52 25.17 -21.06
N ILE A 751 -2.26 24.14 -20.65
CA ILE A 751 -1.70 22.85 -20.26
C ILE A 751 -1.86 21.89 -21.44
N LEU A 752 -0.80 21.16 -21.77
CA LEU A 752 -0.82 20.05 -22.72
C LEU A 752 -0.32 18.79 -22.01
N GLY A 753 -1.16 17.76 -21.97
CA GLY A 753 -0.84 16.42 -21.49
C GLY A 753 -0.85 15.42 -22.63
N LEU A 754 0.25 14.73 -22.88
CA LEU A 754 0.33 13.53 -23.70
C LEU A 754 0.12 12.34 -22.77
N ILE A 755 -0.93 11.55 -22.98
CA ILE A 755 -1.42 10.56 -22.01
C ILE A 755 -1.60 9.17 -22.63
N ALA A 756 -1.48 8.13 -21.81
CA ALA A 756 -1.67 6.73 -22.21
C ALA A 756 -2.90 6.10 -21.52
N PRO A 757 -3.83 5.48 -22.26
CA PRO A 757 -5.01 4.86 -21.67
C PRO A 757 -4.63 3.68 -20.76
N GLY A 758 -5.27 3.58 -19.59
CA GLY A 758 -5.07 2.44 -18.67
C GLY A 758 -3.71 2.39 -17.97
N ASN A 759 -2.81 3.35 -18.22
CA ASN A 759 -1.49 3.44 -17.61
C ASN A 759 -1.57 4.08 -16.21
N GLU A 760 -1.02 3.44 -15.17
CA GLU A 760 -1.09 3.90 -13.77
C GLU A 760 -0.63 5.37 -13.59
N PRO A 761 0.54 5.80 -14.10
CA PRO A 761 0.95 7.22 -14.09
C PRO A 761 -0.09 8.18 -14.69
N THR A 762 -0.73 7.81 -15.80
CA THR A 762 -1.82 8.61 -16.40
C THR A 762 -3.04 8.66 -15.48
N VAL A 763 -3.41 7.54 -14.84
CA VAL A 763 -4.54 7.49 -13.91
C VAL A 763 -4.30 8.42 -12.72
N HIS A 764 -3.10 8.41 -12.13
CA HIS A 764 -2.72 9.34 -11.05
C HIS A 764 -2.82 10.81 -11.50
N ALA A 765 -2.17 11.15 -12.63
CA ALA A 765 -2.18 12.51 -13.16
C ALA A 765 -3.61 13.07 -13.37
N LEU A 766 -4.51 12.26 -13.95
CA LEU A 766 -5.89 12.67 -14.21
C LEU A 766 -6.74 12.76 -12.93
N ASN A 767 -6.49 11.90 -11.94
CA ASN A 767 -7.15 12.00 -10.63
C ASN A 767 -6.72 13.28 -9.89
N ASP A 768 -5.42 13.61 -9.90
CA ASP A 768 -4.91 14.84 -9.28
C ASP A 768 -5.45 16.11 -9.94
N ILE A 769 -5.53 16.10 -11.27
CA ILE A 769 -6.17 17.17 -12.04
C ILE A 769 -7.66 17.30 -11.68
N SER A 770 -8.35 16.17 -11.50
CA SER A 770 -9.76 16.14 -11.08
C SER A 770 -9.96 16.73 -9.68
N LEU A 771 -9.08 16.42 -8.73
CA LEU A 771 -9.09 17.02 -7.38
C LEU A 771 -8.89 18.54 -7.43
N SER A 772 -8.18 19.03 -8.45
CA SER A 772 -7.83 20.43 -8.66
C SER A 772 -8.80 21.18 -9.60
N ALA A 773 -9.92 20.56 -10.00
CA ALA A 773 -10.78 21.05 -11.07
C ALA A 773 -11.30 22.47 -10.84
N GLY A 774 -11.79 22.76 -9.63
CA GLY A 774 -12.35 24.08 -9.32
C GLY A 774 -11.35 25.24 -9.46
N GLU A 775 -10.07 25.03 -9.13
CA GLU A 775 -9.04 26.07 -9.27
C GLU A 775 -8.55 26.20 -10.73
N LEU A 776 -8.41 25.08 -11.45
CA LEU A 776 -8.07 25.08 -12.87
C LEU A 776 -9.16 25.75 -13.73
N GLU A 777 -10.44 25.55 -13.38
CA GLU A 777 -11.56 26.24 -14.02
C GLU A 777 -11.56 27.75 -13.73
N LYS A 778 -11.21 28.16 -12.49
CA LYS A 778 -11.05 29.58 -12.14
C LYS A 778 -9.91 30.26 -12.90
N TRP A 779 -8.82 29.55 -13.14
CA TRP A 779 -7.73 30.04 -13.99
C TRP A 779 -8.19 30.26 -15.43
N GLY A 780 -9.10 29.43 -15.94
CA GLY A 780 -9.84 29.66 -17.18
C GLY A 780 -9.09 29.32 -18.47
N GLY A 781 -7.83 28.88 -18.39
CA GLY A 781 -7.08 28.39 -19.54
C GLY A 781 -7.47 26.97 -19.94
N LYS A 782 -7.03 26.56 -21.13
CA LYS A 782 -7.36 25.25 -21.72
C LYS A 782 -6.39 24.17 -21.28
N ILE A 783 -6.92 22.96 -21.11
CA ILE A 783 -6.15 21.75 -20.81
C ILE A 783 -6.39 20.79 -21.97
N MET A 784 -5.35 20.46 -22.73
CA MET A 784 -5.46 19.49 -23.81
C MET A 784 -4.84 18.18 -23.41
N LEU A 785 -5.58 17.09 -23.62
CA LEU A 785 -5.14 15.73 -23.34
C LEU A 785 -5.10 14.96 -24.65
N LEU A 786 -3.89 14.65 -25.11
CA LEU A 786 -3.64 13.99 -26.38
C LEU A 786 -3.23 12.53 -26.17
N PHE A 787 -3.90 11.63 -26.87
CA PHE A 787 -3.50 10.23 -27.00
C PHE A 787 -2.52 10.08 -28.17
N GLU A 788 -1.78 8.96 -28.20
CA GLU A 788 -0.89 8.66 -29.32
C GLU A 788 -1.64 8.56 -30.66
N ASN A 789 -2.81 7.95 -30.69
CA ASN A 789 -3.60 7.72 -31.90
C ASN A 789 -5.08 7.46 -31.57
N PRO A 790 -6.00 7.47 -32.57
CA PRO A 790 -7.42 7.19 -32.35
C PRO A 790 -7.70 5.83 -31.69
N GLU A 791 -6.88 4.81 -31.95
CA GLU A 791 -6.99 3.49 -31.33
C GLU A 791 -6.71 3.55 -29.83
N ALA A 792 -5.67 4.26 -29.42
CA ALA A 792 -5.37 4.53 -28.01
C ALA A 792 -6.49 5.33 -27.35
N ALA A 793 -6.99 6.37 -28.01
CA ALA A 793 -8.12 7.16 -27.53
C ALA A 793 -9.39 6.30 -27.30
N ALA A 794 -9.66 5.34 -28.18
CA ALA A 794 -10.82 4.44 -28.05
C ALA A 794 -10.74 3.49 -26.83
N ARG A 795 -9.53 3.24 -26.30
CA ARG A 795 -9.32 2.44 -25.08
C ARG A 795 -9.50 3.25 -23.79
N PHE A 796 -9.57 4.58 -23.88
CA PHE A 796 -9.72 5.43 -22.70
C PHE A 796 -11.15 5.41 -22.16
N ASP A 797 -11.30 4.99 -20.90
CA ASP A 797 -12.57 5.03 -20.18
C ASP A 797 -12.74 6.35 -19.42
N GLY A 798 -13.27 7.37 -20.11
CA GLY A 798 -13.53 8.68 -19.52
C GLY A 798 -14.56 8.66 -18.38
N SER A 799 -15.37 7.61 -18.24
CA SER A 799 -16.33 7.49 -17.13
C SER A 799 -15.64 7.31 -15.77
N ARG A 800 -14.35 6.95 -15.77
CA ARG A 800 -13.52 6.87 -14.56
C ARG A 800 -13.10 8.25 -14.02
N PHE A 801 -13.20 9.30 -14.83
CA PHE A 801 -12.69 10.64 -14.52
C PHE A 801 -13.79 11.70 -14.65
N THR A 802 -14.91 11.50 -13.96
CA THR A 802 -16.11 12.35 -14.06
C THR A 802 -15.93 13.76 -13.51
N SER A 803 -14.86 14.01 -12.76
CA SER A 803 -14.58 15.30 -12.11
C SER A 803 -13.42 16.06 -12.77
N LEU A 804 -13.08 15.73 -14.01
CA LEU A 804 -12.11 16.51 -14.77
C LEU A 804 -12.62 17.94 -15.01
N PRO A 805 -11.73 18.96 -15.04
CA PRO A 805 -12.09 20.34 -15.34
C PRO A 805 -12.89 20.46 -16.64
N SER A 806 -13.93 21.30 -16.66
CA SER A 806 -14.73 21.53 -17.87
C SER A 806 -13.94 22.19 -19.01
N THR A 807 -12.71 22.64 -18.75
CA THR A 807 -11.79 23.23 -19.73
C THR A 807 -10.96 22.20 -20.51
N VAL A 808 -11.08 20.91 -20.16
CA VAL A 808 -10.37 19.80 -20.82
C VAL A 808 -10.88 19.59 -22.26
N THR A 809 -9.97 19.26 -23.17
CA THR A 809 -10.27 18.84 -24.55
C THR A 809 -9.41 17.65 -24.92
N PHE A 810 -10.01 16.63 -25.55
CA PHE A 810 -9.31 15.41 -25.93
C PHE A 810 -8.94 15.40 -27.42
N GLY A 811 -7.80 14.77 -27.74
CA GLY A 811 -7.31 14.67 -29.10
C GLY A 811 -6.31 13.54 -29.29
N CYS A 812 -5.72 13.45 -30.48
CA CYS A 812 -4.58 12.57 -30.76
C CYS A 812 -3.40 13.35 -31.34
N ASP A 813 -2.18 13.01 -30.92
CA ASP A 813 -0.94 13.53 -31.50
C ASP A 813 -0.69 12.88 -32.86
N ILE A 814 -0.71 13.66 -33.93
CA ILE A 814 -0.58 13.12 -35.29
C ILE A 814 0.86 12.69 -35.51
N ASP A 815 1.06 11.39 -35.78
CA ASP A 815 2.37 10.77 -36.01
C ASP A 815 3.37 10.96 -34.84
N ASN A 816 2.88 11.15 -33.60
CA ASN A 816 3.69 11.47 -32.40
C ASN A 816 4.56 12.73 -32.54
N LYS A 817 4.25 13.62 -33.48
CA LYS A 817 5.11 14.77 -33.80
C LYS A 817 5.28 15.71 -32.61
N ILE A 818 4.22 15.94 -31.84
CA ILE A 818 4.25 16.86 -30.69
C ILE A 818 5.13 16.25 -29.58
N LEU A 819 4.96 14.96 -29.28
CA LEU A 819 5.78 14.24 -28.33
C LEU A 819 7.26 14.25 -28.74
N GLU A 820 7.57 14.01 -30.01
CA GLU A 820 8.95 14.02 -30.52
C GLU A 820 9.61 15.39 -30.38
N GLU A 821 8.87 16.46 -30.70
CA GLU A 821 9.38 17.82 -30.60
C GLU A 821 9.61 18.24 -29.15
N ILE A 822 8.66 17.96 -28.25
CA ILE A 822 8.83 18.21 -26.81
C ILE A 822 10.03 17.41 -26.27
N SER A 823 10.13 16.12 -26.62
CA SER A 823 11.21 15.26 -26.15
C SER A 823 12.59 15.78 -26.59
N SER A 824 12.71 16.20 -27.85
CA SER A 824 13.96 16.73 -28.39
C SER A 824 14.33 18.09 -27.78
N ASN A 825 13.38 19.01 -27.66
CA ASN A 825 13.65 20.38 -27.22
C ASN A 825 13.81 20.50 -25.70
N MET A 826 13.30 19.53 -24.95
CA MET A 826 13.45 19.43 -23.50
C MET A 826 14.57 18.45 -23.09
N GLU A 827 15.31 17.91 -24.07
CA GLU A 827 16.38 16.93 -23.87
C GLU A 827 15.94 15.73 -23.00
N LEU A 828 14.71 15.25 -23.20
CA LEU A 828 14.18 14.12 -22.44
C LEU A 828 14.95 12.85 -22.78
N THR A 829 15.39 12.13 -21.75
CA THR A 829 16.21 10.92 -21.90
C THR A 829 15.41 9.72 -22.40
N ASP A 830 14.08 9.78 -22.30
CA ASP A 830 13.15 8.77 -22.79
C ASP A 830 11.79 9.40 -23.17
N ARG A 831 10.87 8.60 -23.69
CA ARG A 831 9.52 9.02 -24.14
C ARG A 831 8.41 8.50 -23.20
N THR A 832 8.72 8.32 -21.91
CA THR A 832 7.76 7.76 -20.94
C THR A 832 6.54 8.69 -20.81
N LEU A 833 5.34 8.12 -20.88
CA LEU A 833 4.07 8.82 -20.69
C LEU A 833 3.57 8.67 -19.24
N PRO A 834 2.76 9.63 -18.73
CA PRO A 834 2.33 10.84 -19.41
C PRO A 834 3.41 11.94 -19.44
N VAL A 835 3.30 12.88 -20.37
CA VAL A 835 4.09 14.11 -20.41
C VAL A 835 3.14 15.30 -20.31
N PHE A 836 3.24 16.07 -19.23
CA PHE A 836 2.49 17.31 -19.05
C PHE A 836 3.41 18.51 -19.15
N ILE A 837 3.03 19.50 -19.95
CA ILE A 837 3.72 20.78 -20.04
C ILE A 837 2.76 21.93 -19.75
N ILE A 838 3.30 23.01 -19.20
CA ILE A 838 2.68 24.33 -19.28
C ILE A 838 3.43 25.11 -20.34
N ALA A 839 2.68 25.54 -21.35
CA ALA A 839 3.21 26.32 -22.44
C ALA A 839 2.35 27.53 -22.77
N ASP A 840 2.85 28.41 -23.63
CA ASP A 840 2.11 29.58 -24.07
C ASP A 840 2.08 29.74 -25.60
N THR A 841 1.30 30.73 -26.04
CA THR A 841 1.15 31.15 -27.44
C THR A 841 2.44 31.50 -28.15
N PHE A 842 3.53 31.75 -27.42
CA PHE A 842 4.83 32.09 -28.00
C PHE A 842 5.77 30.88 -28.08
N ASN A 843 5.21 29.66 -28.06
CA ASN A 843 5.95 28.41 -28.15
C ASN A 843 6.85 28.14 -26.95
N ARG A 844 6.69 28.85 -25.81
CA ARG A 844 7.59 28.69 -24.65
C ARG A 844 7.03 27.63 -23.72
N ILE A 845 7.90 26.75 -23.23
CA ILE A 845 7.61 25.79 -22.15
C ILE A 845 8.22 26.35 -20.86
N ILE A 846 7.40 26.43 -19.82
CA ILE A 846 7.82 26.92 -18.49
C ILE A 846 7.73 25.86 -17.40
N HIS A 847 7.15 24.71 -17.75
CA HIS A 847 7.08 23.54 -16.89
C HIS A 847 6.94 22.30 -17.74
N ILE A 848 7.56 21.23 -17.28
CA ILE A 848 7.38 19.87 -17.76
C ILE A 848 7.32 18.93 -16.56
N SER A 849 6.42 17.95 -16.64
CA SER A 849 6.32 16.80 -15.77
C SER A 849 6.26 15.57 -16.68
N GLN A 850 7.12 14.58 -16.44
CA GLN A 850 7.20 13.37 -17.24
C GLN A 850 7.09 12.12 -16.35
N GLY A 851 6.30 11.15 -16.79
CA GLY A 851 6.10 9.88 -16.12
C GLY A 851 5.27 10.00 -14.84
N TYR A 852 5.65 9.23 -13.82
CA TYR A 852 4.92 9.18 -12.56
C TYR A 852 5.14 10.41 -11.69
N THR A 853 4.05 11.07 -11.33
CA THR A 853 4.05 12.23 -10.42
C THR A 853 2.69 12.29 -9.74
N ILE A 854 2.68 12.54 -8.43
CA ILE A 854 1.45 12.85 -7.69
C ILE A 854 1.40 14.32 -7.28
N GLY A 855 0.20 14.80 -6.97
CA GLY A 855 -0.08 16.21 -6.74
C GLY A 855 0.05 17.05 -8.02
N LEU A 856 -0.05 16.45 -9.21
CA LEU A 856 0.19 17.16 -10.48
C LEU A 856 -0.73 18.37 -10.63
N GLY A 857 -2.01 18.25 -10.28
CA GLY A 857 -2.97 19.35 -10.35
C GLY A 857 -2.51 20.58 -9.54
N GLU A 858 -2.02 20.37 -8.33
CA GLU A 858 -1.50 21.44 -7.47
C GLU A 858 -0.21 22.05 -8.04
N GLN A 859 0.70 21.22 -8.56
CA GLN A 859 1.93 21.68 -9.20
C GLN A 859 1.63 22.58 -10.41
N LEU A 860 0.69 22.17 -11.27
CA LEU A 860 0.26 22.93 -12.43
C LEU A 860 -0.33 24.29 -12.01
N ILE A 861 -1.23 24.29 -11.02
CA ILE A 861 -1.80 25.50 -10.43
C ILE A 861 -0.71 26.40 -9.87
N ASN A 862 0.26 25.88 -9.12
CA ASN A 862 1.32 26.70 -8.52
C ASN A 862 2.14 27.45 -9.58
N ILE A 863 2.40 26.82 -10.73
CA ILE A 863 3.21 27.39 -11.80
C ILE A 863 2.44 28.38 -12.66
N LEU A 864 1.19 28.09 -13.06
CA LEU A 864 0.31 28.89 -13.95
C LEU A 864 -0.03 30.32 -13.49
N HIS A 865 0.60 30.69 -12.41
CA HIS A 865 0.03 31.53 -11.39
C HIS A 865 1.25 32.32 -10.84
N LYS A 866 2.48 31.80 -11.00
CA LYS A 866 3.70 32.60 -11.19
C LYS A 866 3.75 33.32 -12.55
N THR A 867 2.86 32.99 -13.48
CA THR A 867 2.81 33.58 -14.84
C THR A 867 1.77 34.69 -15.03
N ASN A 868 0.93 34.92 -14.02
CA ASN A 868 -0.07 35.98 -14.02
C ASN A 868 0.51 37.30 -13.51
#